data_AF-A0AAU9LUW5-F1
#
_entry.id   AF-A0AAU9LUW5-F1
#
_cell.length_a   1.000
_cell.length_b   1.000
_cell.length_c   1.000
_cell.angle_alpha   90.00
_cell.angle_beta   90.00
_cell.angle_gamma   90.00
#
_symmetry.space_group_name_H-M   'P 1'
#
loop_
_entity.id
_entity.type
_entity.pdbx_description
1 polymer ?
#
loop_
_entity_poly.entity_id
_entity_poly.type
_entity_poly.pdbx_seq_one_letter_code
_entity_poly.pdbx_strand_id
1 'polypeptide(L)'
;MTTAPIYRSIFTQFLEYTQQKNIPNGRTLHAHIIKTGSTHCSYIANSLVNFYAKCHLLAEAHLAFESIENKDVVSWNSLISGYSQLGGRQNSILVMELFKKMMSQENMVLPDARTFAGVFTAASALMDSYGGKQAHTVALKLGKCEDIFVGSSLLNMYCKSGFVDDARKVFDEMPERNSISWATMISGYSMQRICDHALELFKALVAQEEEHVNEFVVTSILSAFTLPEFIHTGQQIHCLGLKHGLLSHASVGNAIVTMYSKCGSLDEAIKAFESSNNKNSITWSAMITGYAQGGDCKKALTLFSKMHFIGLIASEFTLVGVLNACSDGLAIEEGKETHAYSIKLGFQHQIYIMTALVDMYAKCGSLDDARKGFDHLQEPDIVLWTSMIGGYVQNGENESAMDLFCRMQKEGISPNELTMASVLKACSSLAALEQGKQIHATTIKHGFGLEVPIGSALSTMYTKCGSLKDGGLVFTRMPSRDIVSWNSMISGLSQNGQGNEAIELFEEMQIEGMNPDYVTFVNVLTACSHMGMVERGWDYFKKMSDKYGITPRIEHYACMVDLLSRGGKLNEAKDFIESAPIDHGLCLWRILLSACRNYHIYELGAYAGEKLMELGSLESSAYVLLSSIYKALGRLKDVERVREMMNFRGVSKEPGCSWIEIKSHFHVFVVGDQLHPEIKEIRLEVNRLSKLMKDEGYQLEFDSNFGGLEV
;
A
#
# COMPACT_ATOMS: atom_id res chain seq x y z
N MET A 1 -47.39 -17.72 54.15
CA MET A 1 -47.37 -18.70 53.05
C MET A 1 -47.96 -18.15 51.73
N THR A 2 -47.93 -16.84 51.44
CA THR A 2 -48.66 -16.25 50.28
C THR A 2 -47.82 -15.41 49.32
N THR A 3 -46.48 -15.40 49.41
CA THR A 3 -45.63 -14.54 48.56
C THR A 3 -45.10 -15.22 47.30
N ALA A 4 -44.96 -16.54 47.26
CA ALA A 4 -44.40 -17.28 46.12
C ALA A 4 -45.13 -17.13 44.76
N PRO A 5 -46.47 -16.99 44.68
CA PRO A 5 -47.17 -16.86 43.40
C PRO A 5 -46.89 -15.53 42.68
N ILE A 6 -46.73 -14.44 43.45
CA ILE A 6 -46.52 -13.09 42.93
C ILE A 6 -45.11 -12.95 42.32
N TYR A 7 -44.08 -13.47 43.01
CA TYR A 7 -42.71 -13.49 42.51
C TYR A 7 -42.58 -14.28 41.20
N ARG A 8 -43.30 -15.40 41.07
CA ARG A 8 -43.31 -16.23 39.85
C ARG A 8 -43.99 -15.52 38.68
N SER A 9 -45.08 -14.79 38.94
CA SER A 9 -45.75 -13.98 37.92
C SER A 9 -44.85 -12.87 37.37
N ILE A 10 -44.17 -12.12 38.25
CA ILE A 10 -43.27 -11.03 37.87
C ILE A 10 -42.07 -11.56 37.06
N PHE A 11 -41.49 -12.70 37.48
CA PHE A 11 -40.42 -13.36 36.74
C PHE A 11 -40.82 -13.72 35.31
N THR A 12 -42.02 -14.32 35.15
CA THR A 12 -42.52 -14.75 33.84
C THR A 12 -42.75 -13.56 32.91
N GLN A 13 -43.26 -12.44 33.45
CA GLN A 13 -43.43 -11.20 32.70
C GLN A 13 -42.09 -10.58 32.27
N PHE A 14 -41.06 -10.56 33.13
CA PHE A 14 -39.73 -10.11 32.71
C PHE A 14 -39.14 -10.99 31.62
N LEU A 15 -39.32 -12.32 31.70
CA LEU A 15 -38.83 -13.23 30.67
C LEU A 15 -39.48 -12.93 29.31
N GLU A 16 -40.80 -12.74 29.29
CA GLU A 16 -41.57 -12.39 28.09
C GLU A 16 -41.13 -11.03 27.52
N TYR A 17 -41.03 -10.00 28.36
CA TYR A 17 -40.59 -8.67 27.94
C TYR A 17 -39.14 -8.66 27.47
N THR A 18 -38.27 -9.50 28.05
CA THR A 18 -36.89 -9.68 27.59
C THR A 18 -36.84 -10.28 26.19
N GLN A 19 -37.64 -11.32 25.93
CA GLN A 19 -37.71 -11.95 24.60
C GLN A 19 -38.23 -10.98 23.54
N GLN A 20 -39.22 -10.16 23.89
CA GLN A 20 -39.79 -9.15 22.99
C GLN A 20 -38.98 -7.84 22.92
N LYS A 21 -37.91 -7.69 23.71
CA LYS A 21 -37.20 -6.42 23.95
C LYS A 21 -38.16 -5.24 24.23
N ASN A 22 -39.24 -5.49 24.99
CA ASN A 22 -40.31 -4.52 25.23
C ASN A 22 -39.94 -3.56 26.38
N ILE A 23 -39.17 -2.52 26.05
CA ILE A 23 -38.66 -1.52 26.99
C ILE A 23 -39.78 -0.81 27.78
N PRO A 24 -40.88 -0.33 27.14
CA PRO A 24 -41.93 0.38 27.87
C PRO A 24 -42.61 -0.47 28.95
N ASN A 25 -42.96 -1.72 28.63
CA ASN A 25 -43.63 -2.61 29.59
C ASN A 25 -42.67 -3.08 30.69
N GLY A 26 -41.40 -3.33 30.37
CA GLY A 26 -40.40 -3.66 31.37
C GLY A 26 -40.09 -2.52 32.33
N ARG A 27 -40.01 -1.26 31.86
CA ARG A 27 -39.87 -0.08 32.73
C ARG A 27 -41.10 0.11 33.63
N THR A 28 -42.30 -0.13 33.11
CA THR A 28 -43.55 -0.07 33.89
C THR A 28 -43.57 -1.13 35.00
N LEU A 29 -43.14 -2.36 34.69
CA LEU A 29 -43.03 -3.44 35.67
C LEU A 29 -41.95 -3.14 36.72
N HIS A 30 -40.80 -2.59 36.33
CA HIS A 30 -39.77 -2.13 37.26
C HIS A 30 -40.30 -1.04 38.22
N ALA A 31 -41.01 -0.04 37.71
CA ALA A 31 -41.63 0.99 38.56
C ALA A 31 -42.66 0.39 39.55
N HIS A 32 -43.41 -0.62 39.13
CA HIS A 32 -44.33 -1.35 40.00
C HIS A 32 -43.58 -2.07 41.15
N ILE A 33 -42.47 -2.74 40.85
CA ILE A 33 -41.63 -3.45 41.84
C ILE A 33 -41.05 -2.49 42.89
N ILE A 34 -40.59 -1.31 42.47
CA ILE A 34 -40.13 -0.26 43.38
C ILE A 34 -41.26 0.17 44.31
N LYS A 35 -42.47 0.40 43.76
CA LYS A 35 -43.64 0.85 44.52
C LYS A 35 -44.17 -0.20 45.50
N THR A 36 -44.04 -1.49 45.19
CA THR A 36 -44.49 -2.60 46.05
C THR A 36 -43.44 -3.08 47.05
N GLY A 37 -42.23 -2.50 47.05
CA GLY A 37 -41.14 -2.89 47.96
C GLY A 37 -40.61 -4.31 47.72
N SER A 38 -40.83 -4.87 46.53
CA SER A 38 -40.45 -6.24 46.19
C SER A 38 -38.98 -6.38 45.75
N THR A 39 -38.16 -5.34 45.96
CA THR A 39 -36.76 -5.22 45.54
C THR A 39 -35.79 -6.07 46.37
N HIS A 40 -36.18 -6.51 47.57
CA HIS A 40 -35.34 -7.35 48.44
C HIS A 40 -35.19 -8.81 47.94
N CYS A 41 -35.94 -9.21 46.92
CA CYS A 41 -35.82 -10.54 46.32
C CYS A 41 -34.73 -10.57 45.25
N SER A 42 -33.61 -11.25 45.53
CA SER A 42 -32.48 -11.40 44.58
C SER A 42 -32.91 -11.96 43.22
N TYR A 43 -33.90 -12.86 43.18
CA TYR A 43 -34.45 -13.42 41.94
C TYR A 43 -35.10 -12.39 41.02
N ILE A 44 -35.90 -11.46 41.57
CA ILE A 44 -36.50 -10.38 40.78
C ILE A 44 -35.41 -9.41 40.32
N ALA A 45 -34.50 -9.04 41.22
CA ALA A 45 -33.44 -8.11 40.90
C ALA A 45 -32.50 -8.66 39.79
N ASN A 46 -32.18 -9.96 39.82
CA ASN A 46 -31.42 -10.63 38.77
C ASN A 46 -32.17 -10.62 37.42
N SER A 47 -33.48 -10.85 37.44
CA SER A 47 -34.32 -10.80 36.24
C SER A 47 -34.38 -9.41 35.62
N LEU A 48 -34.38 -8.37 36.47
CA LEU A 48 -34.34 -6.96 36.07
C LEU A 48 -32.99 -6.59 35.45
N VAL A 49 -31.87 -6.98 36.06
CA VAL A 49 -30.52 -6.78 35.50
C VAL A 49 -30.42 -7.45 34.13
N ASN A 50 -30.85 -8.71 34.03
CA ASN A 50 -30.84 -9.45 32.76
C ASN A 50 -31.74 -8.79 31.70
N PHE A 51 -32.94 -8.31 32.07
CA PHE A 51 -33.83 -7.60 31.14
C PHE A 51 -33.15 -6.36 30.54
N TYR A 52 -32.58 -5.49 31.38
CA TYR A 52 -31.91 -4.27 30.91
C TYR A 52 -30.66 -4.59 30.09
N ALA A 53 -29.85 -5.56 30.53
CA ALA A 53 -28.67 -6.02 29.80
C ALA A 53 -29.03 -6.53 28.38
N LYS A 54 -30.07 -7.36 28.26
CA LYS A 54 -30.53 -7.90 26.97
C LYS A 54 -31.23 -6.87 26.08
N CYS A 55 -31.76 -5.80 26.66
CA CYS A 55 -32.28 -4.64 25.94
C CYS A 55 -31.21 -3.60 25.57
N HIS A 56 -29.92 -3.89 25.81
CA HIS A 56 -28.79 -3.01 25.56
C HIS A 56 -28.80 -1.69 26.36
N LEU A 57 -29.48 -1.68 27.51
CA LEU A 57 -29.56 -0.56 28.45
C LEU A 57 -28.61 -0.81 29.63
N LEU A 58 -27.30 -0.76 29.36
CA LEU A 58 -26.26 -1.17 30.32
C LEU A 58 -26.16 -0.26 31.55
N ALA A 59 -26.43 1.04 31.41
CA ALA A 59 -26.43 1.96 32.53
C ALA A 59 -27.54 1.61 33.53
N GLU A 60 -28.75 1.34 33.03
CA GLU A 60 -29.87 0.89 33.85
C GLU A 60 -29.63 -0.51 34.44
N ALA A 61 -29.01 -1.41 33.69
CA ALA A 61 -28.61 -2.73 34.20
C ALA A 61 -27.61 -2.62 35.35
N HIS A 62 -26.63 -1.72 35.23
CA HIS A 62 -25.62 -1.47 36.27
C HIS A 62 -26.24 -0.83 37.53
N LEU A 63 -27.16 0.13 37.38
CA LEU A 63 -27.90 0.72 38.49
C LEU A 63 -28.76 -0.32 39.22
N ALA A 64 -29.50 -1.15 38.46
CA ALA A 64 -30.27 -2.25 39.03
C ALA A 64 -29.37 -3.24 39.78
N PHE A 65 -28.19 -3.53 39.25
CA PHE A 65 -27.21 -4.42 39.89
C PHE A 65 -26.67 -3.85 41.21
N GLU A 66 -26.32 -2.55 41.25
CA GLU A 66 -25.82 -1.94 42.48
C GLU A 66 -26.88 -1.94 43.60
N SER A 67 -28.17 -1.85 43.25
CA SER A 67 -29.29 -1.90 44.20
C SER A 67 -29.51 -3.26 44.91
N ILE A 68 -28.82 -4.32 44.48
CA ILE A 68 -28.91 -5.66 45.09
C ILE A 68 -28.11 -5.70 46.39
N GLU A 69 -28.78 -5.91 47.52
CA GLU A 69 -28.14 -6.06 48.84
C GLU A 69 -27.21 -7.28 48.91
N ASN A 70 -27.72 -8.46 48.57
CA ASN A 70 -26.97 -9.73 48.55
C ASN A 70 -26.82 -10.25 47.12
N LYS A 71 -25.68 -9.94 46.50
CA LYS A 71 -25.37 -10.34 45.12
C LYS A 71 -24.94 -11.81 45.10
N ASP A 72 -25.55 -12.60 44.22
CA ASP A 72 -25.18 -13.99 43.96
C ASP A 72 -24.47 -14.12 42.60
N VAL A 73 -24.01 -15.33 42.27
CA VAL A 73 -23.29 -15.58 41.00
C VAL A 73 -24.13 -15.20 39.77
N VAL A 74 -25.47 -15.31 39.87
CA VAL A 74 -26.40 -14.98 38.78
C VAL A 74 -26.50 -13.48 38.58
N SER A 75 -26.49 -12.68 39.67
CA SER A 75 -26.41 -11.21 39.61
C SER A 75 -25.18 -10.77 38.81
N TRP A 76 -24.01 -11.30 39.15
CA TRP A 76 -22.74 -10.99 38.50
C TRP A 76 -22.72 -11.43 37.03
N ASN A 77 -23.13 -12.66 36.76
CA ASN A 77 -23.16 -13.22 35.41
C ASN A 77 -24.10 -12.46 34.47
N SER A 78 -25.24 -11.98 34.96
CA SER A 78 -26.20 -11.22 34.13
C SER A 78 -25.58 -9.93 33.61
N LEU A 79 -24.80 -9.24 34.46
CA LEU A 79 -24.13 -8.00 34.07
C LEU A 79 -22.87 -8.26 33.23
N ILE A 80 -22.02 -9.22 33.62
CA ILE A 80 -20.82 -9.62 32.87
C ILE A 80 -21.19 -10.06 31.44
N SER A 81 -22.21 -10.91 31.30
CA SER A 81 -22.67 -11.35 29.98
C SER A 81 -23.29 -10.21 29.17
N GLY A 82 -23.98 -9.27 29.82
CA GLY A 82 -24.51 -8.06 29.16
C GLY A 82 -23.40 -7.22 28.52
N TYR A 83 -22.36 -6.88 29.27
CA TYR A 83 -21.22 -6.14 28.76
C TYR A 83 -20.43 -6.93 27.71
N SER A 84 -20.21 -8.23 27.95
CA SER A 84 -19.49 -9.11 27.02
C SER A 84 -20.20 -9.26 25.67
N GLN A 85 -21.54 -9.35 25.65
CA GLN A 85 -22.33 -9.48 24.42
C GLN A 85 -22.32 -8.21 23.55
N LEU A 86 -22.28 -7.03 24.16
CA LEU A 86 -22.20 -5.77 23.42
C LEU A 86 -20.78 -5.49 22.89
N GLY A 87 -19.76 -6.08 23.52
CA GLY A 87 -18.38 -5.96 23.09
C GLY A 87 -17.84 -4.52 23.19
N GLY A 88 -16.66 -4.30 22.62
CA GLY A 88 -15.98 -3.00 22.64
C GLY A 88 -15.05 -2.80 23.84
N ARG A 89 -14.02 -1.97 23.65
CA ARG A 89 -12.93 -1.79 24.61
C ARG A 89 -13.41 -1.34 25.99
N GLN A 90 -14.32 -0.37 26.05
CA GLN A 90 -14.84 0.16 27.32
C GLN A 90 -15.63 -0.90 28.12
N ASN A 91 -16.50 -1.65 27.44
CA ASN A 91 -17.30 -2.69 28.08
C ASN A 91 -16.42 -3.84 28.58
N SER A 92 -15.38 -4.21 27.83
CA SER A 92 -14.42 -5.22 28.28
C SER A 92 -13.63 -4.78 29.52
N ILE A 93 -13.26 -3.49 29.63
CA ILE A 93 -12.64 -2.94 30.86
C ILE A 93 -13.57 -3.12 32.05
N LEU A 94 -14.85 -2.76 31.87
CA LEU A 94 -15.88 -2.90 32.92
C LEU A 94 -16.06 -4.36 33.35
N VAL A 95 -16.02 -5.33 32.42
CA VAL A 95 -16.07 -6.76 32.77
C VAL A 95 -14.89 -7.15 33.66
N MET A 96 -13.68 -6.70 33.34
CA MET A 96 -12.48 -6.99 34.14
C MET A 96 -12.56 -6.35 35.53
N GLU A 97 -13.11 -5.13 35.64
CA GLU A 97 -13.36 -4.46 36.92
C GLU A 97 -14.42 -5.18 37.75
N LEU A 98 -15.53 -5.61 37.14
CA LEU A 98 -16.58 -6.38 37.80
C LEU A 98 -16.04 -7.70 38.35
N PHE A 99 -15.21 -8.40 37.59
CA PHE A 99 -14.56 -9.63 38.05
C PHE A 99 -13.65 -9.38 39.25
N LYS A 100 -12.84 -8.31 39.22
CA LYS A 100 -12.03 -7.91 40.38
C LYS A 100 -12.89 -7.61 41.61
N LYS A 101 -14.00 -6.86 41.44
CA LYS A 101 -14.95 -6.52 42.52
C LYS A 101 -15.62 -7.77 43.09
N MET A 102 -16.01 -8.72 42.25
CA MET A 102 -16.57 -10.01 42.66
C MET A 102 -15.58 -10.80 43.54
N MET A 103 -14.31 -10.84 43.13
CA MET A 103 -13.25 -11.55 43.85
C MET A 103 -12.81 -10.86 45.16
N SER A 104 -13.12 -9.57 45.35
CA SER A 104 -12.74 -8.80 46.54
C SER A 104 -13.84 -8.68 47.60
N GLN A 105 -15.03 -9.26 47.40
CA GLN A 105 -16.12 -9.19 48.37
C GLN A 105 -15.90 -10.12 49.58
N GLU A 106 -16.22 -9.64 50.78
CA GLU A 106 -16.08 -10.39 52.05
C GLU A 106 -16.87 -11.71 52.09
N ASN A 107 -18.00 -11.80 51.37
CA ASN A 107 -18.84 -13.01 51.30
C ASN A 107 -18.41 -14.02 50.20
N MET A 108 -17.25 -13.81 49.56
CA MET A 108 -16.59 -14.66 48.56
C MET A 108 -17.54 -15.48 47.66
N VAL A 109 -18.26 -14.80 46.75
CA VAL A 109 -19.06 -15.47 45.72
C VAL A 109 -18.11 -16.10 44.70
N LEU A 110 -18.14 -17.43 44.56
CA LEU A 110 -17.26 -18.15 43.65
C LEU A 110 -17.72 -18.01 42.18
N PRO A 111 -16.81 -17.66 41.26
CA PRO A 111 -17.09 -17.66 39.81
C PRO A 111 -17.49 -19.03 39.27
N ASP A 112 -18.37 -19.03 38.27
CA ASP A 112 -18.75 -20.23 37.51
C ASP A 112 -18.26 -20.17 36.05
N ALA A 113 -18.61 -21.18 35.26
CA ALA A 113 -18.22 -21.27 33.85
C ALA A 113 -18.67 -20.05 33.01
N ARG A 114 -19.86 -19.50 33.30
CA ARG A 114 -20.38 -18.32 32.59
C ARG A 114 -19.60 -17.06 32.96
N THR A 115 -19.18 -16.94 34.22
CA THR A 115 -18.31 -15.85 34.67
C THR A 115 -17.00 -15.88 33.86
N PHE A 116 -16.33 -17.03 33.84
CA PHE A 116 -15.04 -17.17 33.16
C PHE A 116 -15.13 -16.99 31.64
N ALA A 117 -16.17 -17.50 30.98
CA ALA A 117 -16.37 -17.28 29.55
C ALA A 117 -16.47 -15.78 29.20
N GLY A 118 -17.23 -15.00 29.99
CA GLY A 118 -17.34 -13.54 29.82
C GLY A 118 -16.01 -12.81 30.09
N VAL A 119 -15.30 -13.20 31.15
CA VAL A 119 -14.00 -12.63 31.52
C VAL A 119 -12.93 -12.90 30.46
N PHE A 120 -12.80 -14.13 29.97
CA PHE A 120 -11.84 -14.46 28.91
C PHE A 120 -12.19 -13.79 27.59
N THR A 121 -13.47 -13.63 27.27
CA THR A 121 -13.92 -12.86 26.10
C THR A 121 -13.50 -11.39 26.22
N ALA A 122 -13.68 -10.79 27.41
CA ALA A 122 -13.25 -9.41 27.67
C ALA A 122 -11.73 -9.26 27.62
N ALA A 123 -10.98 -10.15 28.26
CA ALA A 123 -9.52 -10.16 28.23
C ALA A 123 -8.98 -10.32 26.80
N SER A 124 -9.59 -11.21 26.00
CA SER A 124 -9.29 -11.41 24.58
C SER A 124 -9.51 -10.13 23.77
N ALA A 125 -10.62 -9.41 24.00
CA ALA A 125 -10.94 -8.15 23.32
C ALA A 125 -10.01 -6.99 23.72
N LEU A 126 -9.43 -7.04 24.93
CA LEU A 126 -8.45 -6.06 25.41
C LEU A 126 -7.00 -6.43 25.06
N MET A 127 -6.76 -7.65 24.59
CA MET A 127 -5.43 -8.25 24.54
C MET A 127 -4.71 -8.20 25.91
N ASP A 128 -5.48 -8.28 27.01
CA ASP A 128 -4.96 -8.26 28.38
C ASP A 128 -4.51 -9.66 28.80
N SER A 129 -3.29 -10.00 28.40
CA SER A 129 -2.69 -11.29 28.75
C SER A 129 -2.44 -11.48 30.25
N TYR A 130 -2.18 -10.41 30.99
CA TYR A 130 -1.90 -10.49 32.42
C TYR A 130 -3.18 -10.78 33.21
N GLY A 131 -4.23 -9.97 33.00
CA GLY A 131 -5.54 -10.20 33.60
C GLY A 131 -6.13 -11.54 33.19
N GLY A 132 -5.97 -11.94 31.93
CA GLY A 132 -6.37 -13.26 31.42
C GLY A 132 -5.66 -14.41 32.13
N LYS A 133 -4.34 -14.35 32.30
CA LYS A 133 -3.54 -15.36 33.03
C LYS A 133 -3.92 -15.46 34.52
N GLN A 134 -4.21 -14.33 35.16
CA GLN A 134 -4.71 -14.32 36.54
C GLN A 134 -6.08 -15.01 36.64
N ALA A 135 -7.03 -14.64 35.77
CA ALA A 135 -8.34 -15.28 35.73
C ALA A 135 -8.24 -16.79 35.42
N HIS A 136 -7.33 -17.20 34.54
CA HIS A 136 -7.06 -18.62 34.26
C HIS A 136 -6.57 -19.36 35.51
N THR A 137 -5.65 -18.76 36.28
CA THR A 137 -5.17 -19.35 37.54
C THR A 137 -6.31 -19.57 38.54
N VAL A 138 -7.26 -18.64 38.62
CA VAL A 138 -8.46 -18.80 39.47
C VAL A 138 -9.36 -19.90 38.93
N ALA A 139 -9.60 -19.96 37.62
CA ALA A 139 -10.42 -21.00 36.98
C ALA A 139 -9.85 -22.41 37.23
N LEU A 140 -8.53 -22.57 37.14
CA LEU A 140 -7.82 -23.81 37.46
C LEU A 140 -8.03 -24.22 38.92
N LYS A 141 -7.83 -23.29 39.87
CA LYS A 141 -8.03 -23.55 41.31
C LYS A 141 -9.47 -23.96 41.65
N LEU A 142 -10.45 -23.49 40.89
CA LEU A 142 -11.87 -23.81 41.07
C LEU A 142 -12.34 -25.02 40.24
N GLY A 143 -11.45 -25.69 39.52
CA GLY A 143 -11.77 -26.85 38.69
C GLY A 143 -12.76 -26.52 37.56
N LYS A 144 -12.70 -25.30 37.00
CA LYS A 144 -13.64 -24.84 35.94
C LYS A 144 -13.11 -25.00 34.52
N CYS A 145 -11.84 -25.38 34.36
CA CYS A 145 -11.23 -25.55 33.03
C CYS A 145 -11.68 -26.83 32.29
N GLU A 146 -12.36 -27.75 32.97
CA GLU A 146 -12.95 -28.95 32.34
C GLU A 146 -14.18 -28.63 31.48
N ASP A 147 -14.81 -27.47 31.68
CA ASP A 147 -15.95 -27.02 30.88
C ASP A 147 -15.50 -26.57 29.48
N ILE A 148 -16.10 -27.15 28.44
CA ILE A 148 -15.72 -26.90 27.04
C ILE A 148 -15.85 -25.43 26.60
N PHE A 149 -16.83 -24.69 27.15
CA PHE A 149 -17.03 -23.27 26.82
C PHE A 149 -15.98 -22.39 27.50
N VAL A 150 -15.60 -22.74 28.74
CA VAL A 150 -14.49 -22.08 29.46
C VAL A 150 -13.18 -22.35 28.72
N GLY A 151 -12.89 -23.60 28.38
CA GLY A 151 -11.71 -24.01 27.63
C GLY A 151 -11.62 -23.31 26.26
N SER A 152 -12.71 -23.27 25.50
CA SER A 152 -12.75 -22.59 24.18
C SER A 152 -12.55 -21.07 24.30
N SER A 153 -13.15 -20.43 25.30
CA SER A 153 -12.98 -18.99 25.54
C SER A 153 -11.55 -18.65 25.97
N LEU A 154 -10.96 -19.51 26.80
CA LEU A 154 -9.58 -19.40 27.28
C LEU A 154 -8.57 -19.59 26.14
N LEU A 155 -8.80 -20.57 25.25
CA LEU A 155 -8.02 -20.77 24.03
C LEU A 155 -8.01 -19.51 23.17
N ASN A 156 -9.19 -18.97 22.86
CA ASN A 156 -9.32 -17.75 22.06
C ASN A 156 -8.62 -16.55 22.73
N MET A 157 -8.64 -16.44 24.07
CA MET A 157 -7.90 -15.42 24.81
C MET A 157 -6.39 -15.54 24.60
N TYR A 158 -5.82 -16.74 24.77
CA TYR A 158 -4.39 -16.96 24.58
C TYR A 158 -3.94 -16.77 23.13
N CYS A 159 -4.70 -17.30 22.16
CA CYS A 159 -4.41 -17.14 20.73
C CYS A 159 -4.38 -15.66 20.33
N LYS A 160 -5.40 -14.87 20.69
CA LYS A 160 -5.43 -13.42 20.38
C LYS A 160 -4.38 -12.61 21.12
N SER A 161 -3.98 -13.06 22.31
CA SER A 161 -2.90 -12.43 23.08
C SER A 161 -1.50 -12.84 22.60
N GLY A 162 -1.40 -13.72 21.61
CA GLY A 162 -0.16 -14.21 21.01
C GLY A 162 0.60 -15.28 21.77
N PHE A 163 0.02 -15.84 22.84
CA PHE A 163 0.60 -16.93 23.61
C PHE A 163 0.11 -18.29 23.10
N VAL A 164 0.43 -18.62 21.85
CA VAL A 164 -0.11 -19.81 21.19
C VAL A 164 0.39 -21.12 21.81
N ASP A 165 1.59 -21.15 22.40
CA ASP A 165 2.08 -22.33 23.12
C ASP A 165 1.29 -22.60 24.41
N ASP A 166 0.91 -21.54 25.13
CA ASP A 166 0.04 -21.66 26.30
C ASP A 166 -1.38 -22.08 25.87
N ALA A 167 -1.88 -21.55 24.74
CA ALA A 167 -3.12 -22.03 24.14
C ALA A 167 -3.03 -23.53 23.80
N ARG A 168 -1.90 -23.98 23.25
CA ARG A 168 -1.71 -25.39 22.89
C ARG A 168 -1.80 -26.31 24.10
N LYS A 169 -1.18 -25.94 25.23
CA LYS A 169 -1.28 -26.69 26.48
C LYS A 169 -2.73 -26.81 26.96
N VAL A 170 -3.46 -25.68 26.96
CA VAL A 170 -4.89 -25.69 27.29
C VAL A 170 -5.65 -26.61 26.36
N PHE A 171 -5.37 -26.55 25.05
CA PHE A 171 -6.01 -27.41 24.05
C PHE A 171 -5.76 -28.89 24.31
N ASP A 172 -4.53 -29.27 24.68
CA ASP A 172 -4.13 -30.66 24.95
C ASP A 172 -4.69 -31.19 26.27
N GLU A 173 -4.92 -30.32 27.26
CA GLU A 173 -5.52 -30.68 28.55
C GLU A 173 -7.07 -30.74 28.54
N MET A 174 -7.72 -30.22 27.49
CA MET A 174 -9.18 -30.27 27.38
C MET A 174 -9.69 -31.72 27.30
N PRO A 175 -10.65 -32.13 28.17
CA PRO A 175 -11.18 -33.49 28.19
C PRO A 175 -12.05 -33.79 26.95
N GLU A 176 -12.82 -32.79 26.51
CA GLU A 176 -13.61 -32.84 25.28
C GLU A 176 -13.25 -31.65 24.39
N ARG A 177 -13.18 -31.90 23.08
CA ARG A 177 -12.93 -30.88 22.05
C ARG A 177 -14.09 -30.89 21.09
N ASN A 178 -14.43 -29.71 20.59
CA ASN A 178 -15.45 -29.55 19.57
C ASN A 178 -14.86 -28.76 18.39
N SER A 179 -15.58 -28.73 17.27
CA SER A 179 -15.10 -28.03 16.08
C SER A 179 -14.72 -26.57 16.31
N ILE A 180 -15.30 -25.89 17.33
CA ILE A 180 -14.95 -24.52 17.72
C ILE A 180 -13.58 -24.49 18.38
N SER A 181 -13.26 -25.39 19.31
CA SER A 181 -11.94 -25.44 19.96
C SER A 181 -10.84 -25.78 18.94
N TRP A 182 -11.10 -26.72 18.02
CA TRP A 182 -10.18 -27.02 16.91
C TRP A 182 -9.98 -25.82 15.98
N ALA A 183 -11.06 -25.21 15.49
CA ALA A 183 -10.99 -24.05 14.60
C ALA A 183 -10.29 -22.84 15.26
N THR A 184 -10.50 -22.65 16.56
CA THR A 184 -9.84 -21.59 17.35
C THR A 184 -8.33 -21.83 17.42
N MET A 185 -7.89 -23.07 17.69
CA MET A 185 -6.48 -23.39 17.78
C MET A 185 -5.77 -23.30 16.42
N ILE A 186 -6.41 -23.80 15.34
CA ILE A 186 -5.91 -23.65 13.96
C ILE A 186 -5.77 -22.16 13.60
N SER A 187 -6.79 -21.35 13.90
CA SER A 187 -6.75 -19.91 13.67
C SER A 187 -5.66 -19.22 14.50
N GLY A 188 -5.38 -19.71 15.71
CA GLY A 188 -4.31 -19.20 16.57
C GLY A 188 -2.93 -19.38 15.94
N TYR A 189 -2.63 -20.58 15.44
CA TYR A 189 -1.39 -20.82 14.68
C TYR A 189 -1.32 -20.00 13.39
N SER A 190 -2.44 -19.88 12.67
CA SER A 190 -2.56 -19.04 11.48
C SER A 190 -2.23 -17.57 11.76
N MET A 191 -2.77 -16.99 12.85
CA MET A 191 -2.51 -15.60 13.25
C MET A 191 -1.03 -15.33 13.55
N GLN A 192 -0.30 -16.34 14.05
CA GLN A 192 1.14 -16.26 14.28
C GLN A 192 2.00 -16.70 13.09
N ARG A 193 1.37 -16.98 11.94
CA ARG A 193 2.03 -17.48 10.72
C ARG A 193 2.80 -18.80 10.91
N ILE A 194 2.36 -19.63 11.86
CA ILE A 194 2.93 -20.96 12.12
C ILE A 194 2.11 -22.01 11.35
N CYS A 195 2.24 -21.99 10.02
CA CYS A 195 1.39 -22.76 9.11
C CYS A 195 1.53 -24.29 9.26
N ASP A 196 2.73 -24.78 9.57
CA ASP A 196 3.00 -26.22 9.71
C ASP A 196 2.23 -26.84 10.87
N HIS A 197 2.22 -26.18 12.03
CA HIS A 197 1.48 -26.65 13.21
C HIS A 197 -0.04 -26.58 12.99
N ALA A 198 -0.52 -25.56 12.24
CA ALA A 198 -1.92 -25.48 11.83
C ALA A 198 -2.30 -26.68 10.93
N LEU A 199 -1.42 -27.06 9.99
CA LEU A 199 -1.63 -28.20 9.11
C LEU A 199 -1.62 -29.53 9.85
N GLU A 200 -0.68 -29.72 10.77
CA GLU A 200 -0.58 -30.92 11.62
C GLU A 200 -1.85 -31.11 12.44
N LEU A 201 -2.33 -30.03 13.07
CA LEU A 201 -3.55 -30.07 13.86
C LEU A 201 -4.78 -30.37 12.99
N PHE A 202 -4.87 -29.79 11.79
CA PHE A 202 -5.93 -30.10 10.85
C PHE A 202 -5.91 -31.56 10.39
N LYS A 203 -4.73 -32.12 10.09
CA LYS A 203 -4.58 -33.54 9.74
C LYS A 203 -5.00 -34.46 10.90
N ALA A 204 -4.64 -34.09 12.13
CA ALA A 204 -5.04 -34.83 13.33
C ALA A 204 -6.57 -34.85 13.51
N LEU A 205 -7.24 -33.71 13.29
CA LEU A 205 -8.70 -33.64 13.28
C LEU A 205 -9.33 -34.52 12.20
N VAL A 206 -8.84 -34.43 10.96
CA VAL A 206 -9.36 -35.25 9.84
C VAL A 206 -9.19 -36.76 10.08
N ALA A 207 -8.19 -37.15 10.87
CA ALA A 207 -7.96 -38.54 11.26
C ALA A 207 -8.88 -39.03 12.38
N GLN A 208 -9.57 -38.15 13.10
CA GLN A 208 -10.54 -38.54 14.14
C GLN A 208 -11.91 -38.82 13.51
N GLU A 209 -12.43 -40.04 13.66
CA GLU A 209 -13.70 -40.45 13.05
C GLU A 209 -14.94 -39.81 13.71
N GLU A 210 -14.84 -39.38 14.98
CA GLU A 210 -15.97 -38.83 15.75
C GLU A 210 -16.27 -37.36 15.41
N GLU A 211 -15.32 -36.62 14.83
CA GLU A 211 -15.44 -35.17 14.65
C GLU A 211 -15.43 -34.75 13.18
N HIS A 212 -16.59 -34.34 12.67
CA HIS A 212 -16.73 -33.98 11.28
C HIS A 212 -16.11 -32.61 10.95
N VAL A 213 -15.34 -32.58 9.87
CA VAL A 213 -14.89 -31.34 9.23
C VAL A 213 -16.12 -30.51 8.86
N ASN A 214 -16.16 -29.27 9.34
CA ASN A 214 -17.27 -28.34 9.10
C ASN A 214 -16.78 -26.99 8.56
N GLU A 215 -17.70 -26.05 8.34
CA GLU A 215 -17.39 -24.74 7.75
C GLU A 215 -16.35 -23.94 8.57
N PHE A 216 -16.39 -24.02 9.91
CA PHE A 216 -15.49 -23.25 10.78
C PHE A 216 -14.05 -23.76 10.67
N VAL A 217 -13.86 -25.08 10.67
CA VAL A 217 -12.53 -25.68 10.54
C VAL A 217 -11.93 -25.38 9.17
N VAL A 218 -12.70 -25.56 8.09
CA VAL A 218 -12.23 -25.32 6.71
C VAL A 218 -11.87 -23.85 6.50
N THR A 219 -12.69 -22.93 7.00
CA THR A 219 -12.41 -21.48 6.87
C THR A 219 -11.18 -21.08 7.67
N SER A 220 -11.01 -21.57 8.91
CA SER A 220 -9.82 -21.32 9.74
C SER A 220 -8.53 -21.86 9.13
N ILE A 221 -8.54 -23.05 8.52
CA ILE A 221 -7.33 -23.62 7.92
C ILE A 221 -6.98 -22.92 6.60
N LEU A 222 -7.98 -22.55 5.78
CA LEU A 222 -7.74 -21.80 4.54
C LEU A 222 -7.16 -20.41 4.81
N SER A 223 -7.52 -19.76 5.92
CA SER A 223 -6.90 -18.48 6.30
C SER A 223 -5.43 -18.60 6.68
N ALA A 224 -4.93 -19.80 7.00
CA ALA A 224 -3.51 -20.05 7.24
C ALA A 224 -2.70 -20.15 5.94
N PHE A 225 -3.32 -20.61 4.86
CA PHE A 225 -2.64 -20.97 3.61
C PHE A 225 -2.80 -19.92 2.51
N THR A 226 -2.56 -18.66 2.86
CA THR A 226 -2.71 -17.54 1.91
C THR A 226 -1.39 -17.15 1.23
N LEU A 227 -0.31 -17.91 1.42
CA LEU A 227 0.98 -17.67 0.75
C LEU A 227 1.11 -18.59 -0.48
N PRO A 228 1.75 -18.13 -1.58
CA PRO A 228 1.86 -18.89 -2.82
C PRO A 228 2.38 -20.32 -2.66
N GLU A 229 3.29 -20.56 -1.71
CA GLU A 229 3.87 -21.88 -1.41
C GLU A 229 2.83 -22.92 -0.95
N PHE A 230 1.70 -22.50 -0.38
CA PHE A 230 0.67 -23.40 0.13
C PHE A 230 -0.47 -23.67 -0.85
N ILE A 231 -0.35 -23.23 -2.11
CA ILE A 231 -1.40 -23.38 -3.13
C ILE A 231 -1.89 -24.83 -3.28
N HIS A 232 -0.96 -25.80 -3.27
CA HIS A 232 -1.28 -27.22 -3.41
C HIS A 232 -2.05 -27.76 -2.19
N THR A 233 -1.65 -27.35 -0.99
CA THR A 233 -2.36 -27.70 0.24
C THR A 233 -3.76 -27.08 0.25
N GLY A 234 -3.88 -25.81 -0.18
CA GLY A 234 -5.16 -25.13 -0.36
C GLY A 234 -6.10 -25.84 -1.34
N GLN A 235 -5.56 -26.35 -2.46
CA GLN A 235 -6.31 -27.18 -3.42
C GLN A 235 -6.83 -28.48 -2.79
N GLN A 236 -6.02 -29.17 -1.98
CA GLN A 236 -6.45 -30.38 -1.28
C GLN A 236 -7.59 -30.10 -0.31
N ILE A 237 -7.52 -28.98 0.44
CA ILE A 237 -8.57 -28.56 1.37
C ILE A 237 -9.85 -28.17 0.63
N HIS A 238 -9.74 -27.48 -0.50
CA HIS A 238 -10.87 -27.18 -1.38
C HIS A 238 -11.56 -28.48 -1.86
N CYS A 239 -10.80 -29.46 -2.35
CA CYS A 239 -11.32 -30.78 -2.72
C CYS A 239 -11.99 -31.51 -1.54
N LEU A 240 -11.44 -31.37 -0.33
CA LEU A 240 -12.07 -31.93 0.88
C LEU A 240 -13.41 -31.25 1.18
N GLY A 241 -13.48 -29.93 1.08
CA GLY A 241 -14.71 -29.15 1.24
C GLY A 241 -15.78 -29.53 0.21
N LEU A 242 -15.37 -29.76 -1.03
CA LEU A 242 -16.21 -30.31 -2.10
C LEU A 242 -16.78 -31.69 -1.73
N LYS A 243 -15.90 -32.61 -1.30
CA LYS A 243 -16.28 -33.99 -0.93
C LYS A 243 -17.31 -34.02 0.20
N HIS A 244 -17.23 -33.08 1.15
CA HIS A 244 -18.15 -33.00 2.30
C HIS A 244 -19.36 -32.08 2.05
N GLY A 245 -19.53 -31.52 0.84
CA GLY A 245 -20.66 -30.64 0.52
C GLY A 245 -20.62 -29.26 1.19
N LEU A 246 -19.48 -28.86 1.75
CA LEU A 246 -19.31 -27.63 2.51
C LEU A 246 -19.31 -26.36 1.63
N LEU A 247 -19.16 -26.50 0.31
CA LEU A 247 -19.25 -25.37 -0.63
C LEU A 247 -20.64 -24.70 -0.70
N SER A 248 -21.67 -25.37 -0.18
CA SER A 248 -23.00 -24.76 -0.04
C SER A 248 -23.00 -23.56 0.93
N HIS A 249 -22.04 -23.52 1.85
CA HIS A 249 -21.84 -22.44 2.81
C HIS A 249 -21.05 -21.29 2.17
N ALA A 250 -21.63 -20.09 2.18
CA ALA A 250 -20.98 -18.88 1.64
C ALA A 250 -19.64 -18.56 2.34
N SER A 251 -19.53 -18.87 3.63
CA SER A 251 -18.31 -18.73 4.44
C SER A 251 -17.13 -19.49 3.84
N VAL A 252 -17.34 -20.75 3.46
CA VAL A 252 -16.34 -21.63 2.84
C VAL A 252 -15.97 -21.13 1.45
N GLY A 253 -16.96 -20.79 0.61
CA GLY A 253 -16.72 -20.22 -0.71
C GLY A 253 -15.88 -18.93 -0.66
N ASN A 254 -16.18 -18.05 0.29
CA ASN A 254 -15.42 -16.81 0.52
C ASN A 254 -13.96 -17.09 0.93
N ALA A 255 -13.74 -18.06 1.82
CA ALA A 255 -12.40 -18.43 2.26
C ALA A 255 -11.57 -19.05 1.12
N ILE A 256 -12.16 -19.89 0.27
CA ILE A 256 -11.48 -20.50 -0.88
C ILE A 256 -11.07 -19.44 -1.89
N VAL A 257 -12.01 -18.55 -2.25
CA VAL A 257 -11.74 -17.42 -3.15
C VAL A 257 -10.58 -16.56 -2.61
N THR A 258 -10.64 -16.21 -1.32
CA THR A 258 -9.62 -15.40 -0.66
C THR A 258 -8.26 -16.09 -0.64
N MET A 259 -8.24 -17.39 -0.36
CA MET A 259 -7.03 -18.20 -0.36
C MET A 259 -6.36 -18.20 -1.73
N TYR A 260 -7.09 -18.57 -2.80
CA TYR A 260 -6.54 -18.59 -4.15
C TYR A 260 -6.06 -17.21 -4.62
N SER A 261 -6.82 -16.17 -4.30
CA SER A 261 -6.48 -14.79 -4.67
C SER A 261 -5.17 -14.35 -4.01
N LYS A 262 -5.00 -14.61 -2.71
CA LYS A 262 -3.77 -14.25 -1.98
C LYS A 262 -2.57 -15.12 -2.35
N CYS A 263 -2.79 -16.35 -2.78
CA CYS A 263 -1.75 -17.22 -3.35
C CYS A 263 -1.33 -16.81 -4.78
N GLY A 264 -1.95 -15.78 -5.36
CA GLY A 264 -1.69 -15.32 -6.73
C GLY A 264 -2.33 -16.18 -7.83
N SER A 265 -3.15 -17.17 -7.48
CA SER A 265 -3.82 -18.06 -8.43
C SER A 265 -5.22 -17.53 -8.78
N LEU A 266 -5.25 -16.41 -9.51
CA LEU A 266 -6.50 -15.73 -9.87
C LEU A 266 -7.43 -16.57 -10.77
N ASP A 267 -6.87 -17.49 -11.57
CA ASP A 267 -7.65 -18.38 -12.43
C ASP A 267 -8.43 -19.44 -11.62
N GLU A 268 -7.85 -19.97 -10.54
CA GLU A 268 -8.56 -20.89 -9.65
C GLU A 268 -9.54 -20.13 -8.75
N ALA A 269 -9.18 -18.91 -8.34
CA ALA A 269 -10.06 -18.02 -7.59
C ALA A 269 -11.35 -17.72 -8.37
N ILE A 270 -11.26 -17.38 -9.66
CA ILE A 270 -12.45 -17.08 -10.47
C ILE A 270 -13.31 -18.32 -10.74
N LYS A 271 -12.71 -19.50 -10.93
CA LYS A 271 -13.47 -20.76 -11.05
C LYS A 271 -14.24 -21.07 -9.76
N ALA A 272 -13.60 -20.89 -8.60
CA ALA A 272 -14.24 -21.06 -7.29
C ALA A 272 -15.35 -20.00 -7.07
N PHE A 273 -15.13 -18.77 -7.51
CA PHE A 273 -16.15 -17.73 -7.49
C PHE A 273 -17.35 -18.09 -8.35
N GLU A 274 -17.15 -18.43 -9.63
CA GLU A 274 -18.22 -18.75 -10.56
C GLU A 274 -19.06 -19.94 -10.10
N SER A 275 -18.41 -20.99 -9.58
CA SER A 275 -19.09 -22.18 -9.04
C SER A 275 -19.83 -21.96 -7.71
N SER A 276 -19.61 -20.84 -7.01
CA SER A 276 -20.35 -20.52 -5.79
C SER A 276 -21.80 -20.14 -6.11
N ASN A 277 -22.77 -20.91 -5.59
CA ASN A 277 -24.20 -20.62 -5.77
C ASN A 277 -24.70 -19.46 -4.89
N ASN A 278 -23.92 -19.01 -3.89
CA ASN A 278 -24.37 -18.07 -2.87
C ASN A 278 -23.38 -16.89 -2.72
N LYS A 279 -23.16 -16.17 -3.82
CA LYS A 279 -22.27 -15.01 -3.86
C LYS A 279 -22.89 -13.83 -3.11
N ASN A 280 -22.28 -13.44 -1.99
CA ASN A 280 -22.68 -12.26 -1.23
C ASN A 280 -21.67 -11.11 -1.43
N SER A 281 -21.93 -9.95 -0.83
CA SER A 281 -21.02 -8.78 -0.94
C SER A 281 -19.56 -9.11 -0.57
N ILE A 282 -19.34 -10.04 0.38
CA ILE A 282 -18.01 -10.48 0.79
C ILE A 282 -17.33 -11.30 -0.32
N THR A 283 -18.05 -12.21 -1.00
CA THR A 283 -17.48 -13.00 -2.12
C THR A 283 -17.01 -12.11 -3.26
N TRP A 284 -17.83 -11.11 -3.61
CA TRP A 284 -17.49 -10.12 -4.64
C TRP A 284 -16.31 -9.26 -4.22
N SER A 285 -16.30 -8.79 -2.98
CA SER A 285 -15.18 -8.00 -2.42
C SER A 285 -13.88 -8.77 -2.49
N ALA A 286 -13.87 -10.05 -2.12
CA ALA A 286 -12.67 -10.87 -2.14
C ALA A 286 -12.11 -11.03 -3.56
N MET A 287 -12.96 -11.26 -4.57
CA MET A 287 -12.48 -11.33 -5.97
C MET A 287 -12.00 -9.99 -6.52
N ILE A 288 -12.73 -8.90 -6.27
CA ILE A 288 -12.35 -7.56 -6.75
C ILE A 288 -11.01 -7.16 -6.16
N THR A 289 -10.85 -7.30 -4.84
CA THR A 289 -9.58 -7.02 -4.16
C THR A 289 -8.48 -7.98 -4.60
N GLY A 290 -8.79 -9.25 -4.86
CA GLY A 290 -7.85 -10.21 -5.42
C GLY A 290 -7.29 -9.78 -6.78
N TYR A 291 -8.15 -9.40 -7.72
CA TYR A 291 -7.71 -8.90 -9.02
C TYR A 291 -6.96 -7.57 -8.93
N ALA A 292 -7.40 -6.66 -8.05
CA ALA A 292 -6.70 -5.41 -7.79
C ALA A 292 -5.26 -5.67 -7.30
N GLN A 293 -5.10 -6.52 -6.29
CA GLN A 293 -3.79 -6.89 -5.73
C GLN A 293 -2.91 -7.68 -6.71
N GLY A 294 -3.52 -8.45 -7.61
CA GLY A 294 -2.81 -9.14 -8.69
C GLY A 294 -2.48 -8.26 -9.89
N GLY A 295 -2.80 -6.96 -9.86
CA GLY A 295 -2.50 -5.99 -10.91
C GLY A 295 -3.44 -6.00 -12.13
N ASP A 296 -4.46 -6.88 -12.16
CA ASP A 296 -5.45 -6.93 -13.26
C ASP A 296 -6.61 -5.97 -12.96
N CYS A 297 -6.29 -4.67 -13.03
CA CYS A 297 -7.19 -3.57 -12.71
C CYS A 297 -8.47 -3.62 -13.55
N LYS A 298 -8.37 -3.99 -14.83
CA LYS A 298 -9.51 -4.08 -15.75
C LYS A 298 -10.53 -5.12 -15.32
N LYS A 299 -10.09 -6.32 -14.91
CA LYS A 299 -11.00 -7.35 -14.39
C LYS A 299 -11.63 -6.94 -13.06
N ALA A 300 -10.87 -6.30 -12.17
CA ALA A 300 -11.40 -5.76 -10.92
C ALA A 300 -12.55 -4.78 -11.16
N LEU A 301 -12.36 -3.79 -12.05
CA LEU A 301 -13.39 -2.81 -12.41
C LEU A 301 -14.59 -3.45 -13.13
N THR A 302 -14.34 -4.43 -13.99
CA THR A 302 -15.42 -5.19 -14.67
C THR A 302 -16.29 -5.95 -13.66
N LEU A 303 -15.68 -6.59 -12.66
CA LEU A 303 -16.41 -7.28 -11.60
C LEU A 303 -17.18 -6.32 -10.71
N PHE A 304 -16.62 -5.14 -10.41
CA PHE A 304 -17.32 -4.11 -9.65
C PHE A 304 -18.56 -3.60 -10.40
N SER A 305 -18.44 -3.35 -11.70
CA SER A 305 -19.59 -2.98 -12.55
C SER A 305 -20.68 -4.06 -12.54
N LYS A 306 -20.30 -5.34 -12.65
CA LYS A 306 -21.25 -6.48 -12.54
C LYS A 306 -21.91 -6.56 -11.17
N MET A 307 -21.16 -6.37 -10.09
CA MET A 307 -21.70 -6.33 -8.73
C MET A 307 -22.76 -5.25 -8.58
N HIS A 308 -22.48 -4.05 -9.10
CA HIS A 308 -23.41 -2.93 -9.09
C HIS A 308 -24.65 -3.19 -9.95
N PHE A 309 -24.49 -3.75 -11.15
CA PHE A 309 -25.59 -4.11 -12.05
C PHE A 309 -26.58 -5.12 -11.43
N ILE A 310 -26.08 -6.06 -10.61
CA ILE A 310 -26.91 -7.05 -9.90
C ILE A 310 -27.60 -6.42 -8.67
N GLY A 311 -27.32 -5.16 -8.35
CA GLY A 311 -27.93 -4.43 -7.23
C GLY A 311 -27.31 -4.73 -5.86
N LEU A 312 -26.10 -5.29 -5.83
CA LEU A 312 -25.39 -5.52 -4.57
C LEU A 312 -24.68 -4.24 -4.10
N ILE A 313 -24.85 -3.91 -2.83
CA ILE A 313 -24.20 -2.76 -2.21
C ILE A 313 -22.74 -3.10 -1.91
N ALA A 314 -21.84 -2.25 -2.39
CA ALA A 314 -20.42 -2.34 -2.12
C ALA A 314 -20.13 -2.17 -0.64
N SER A 315 -19.29 -3.06 -0.11
CA SER A 315 -18.74 -2.88 1.23
C SER A 315 -17.60 -1.87 1.19
N GLU A 316 -17.20 -1.40 2.37
CA GLU A 316 -16.02 -0.55 2.54
C GLU A 316 -14.75 -1.17 1.94
N PHE A 317 -14.57 -2.49 2.11
CA PHE A 317 -13.44 -3.25 1.56
C PHE A 317 -13.50 -3.37 0.05
N THR A 318 -14.72 -3.46 -0.52
CA THR A 318 -14.91 -3.44 -1.97
C THR A 318 -14.42 -2.11 -2.55
N LEU A 319 -14.81 -0.99 -1.95
CA LEU A 319 -14.46 0.34 -2.44
C LEU A 319 -12.95 0.57 -2.36
N VAL A 320 -12.30 0.17 -1.26
CA VAL A 320 -10.83 0.24 -1.16
C VAL A 320 -10.17 -0.61 -2.26
N GLY A 321 -10.65 -1.84 -2.50
CA GLY A 321 -10.12 -2.70 -3.57
C GLY A 321 -10.28 -2.06 -4.96
N VAL A 322 -11.42 -1.43 -5.24
CA VAL A 322 -11.68 -0.71 -6.50
C VAL A 322 -10.78 0.52 -6.63
N LEU A 323 -10.65 1.33 -5.57
CA LEU A 323 -9.78 2.50 -5.59
C LEU A 323 -8.31 2.13 -5.82
N ASN A 324 -7.84 1.03 -5.23
CA ASN A 324 -6.51 0.49 -5.49
C ASN A 324 -6.37 0.05 -6.97
N ALA A 325 -7.37 -0.63 -7.54
CA ALA A 325 -7.37 -0.96 -8.96
C ALA A 325 -7.37 0.29 -9.86
N CYS A 326 -8.08 1.37 -9.47
CA CYS A 326 -8.01 2.64 -10.19
C CYS A 326 -6.63 3.28 -10.08
N SER A 327 -6.03 3.26 -8.88
CA SER A 327 -4.68 3.76 -8.59
C SER A 327 -3.63 3.08 -9.47
N ASP A 328 -3.65 1.75 -9.53
CA ASP A 328 -2.67 0.95 -10.28
C ASP A 328 -2.96 0.95 -11.80
N GLY A 329 -4.23 1.09 -12.19
CA GLY A 329 -4.66 1.18 -13.58
C GLY A 329 -4.63 2.60 -14.17
N LEU A 330 -4.28 3.62 -13.38
CA LEU A 330 -4.36 5.05 -13.73
C LEU A 330 -5.75 5.46 -14.25
N ALA A 331 -6.80 4.84 -13.70
CA ALA A 331 -8.19 4.98 -14.15
C ALA A 331 -8.92 6.08 -13.36
N ILE A 332 -8.59 7.34 -13.67
CA ILE A 332 -9.06 8.51 -12.90
C ILE A 332 -10.58 8.71 -12.95
N GLU A 333 -11.23 8.43 -14.08
CA GLU A 333 -12.67 8.65 -14.23
C GLU A 333 -13.47 7.63 -13.41
N GLU A 334 -13.11 6.35 -13.49
CA GLU A 334 -13.66 5.28 -12.65
C GLU A 334 -13.37 5.53 -11.15
N GLY A 335 -12.20 6.11 -10.84
CA GLY A 335 -11.84 6.56 -9.50
C GLY A 335 -12.77 7.65 -8.97
N LYS A 336 -13.08 8.67 -9.77
CA LYS A 336 -14.04 9.74 -9.41
C LYS A 336 -15.46 9.20 -9.24
N GLU A 337 -15.90 8.28 -10.10
CA GLU A 337 -17.20 7.62 -9.97
C GLU A 337 -17.29 6.83 -8.65
N THR A 338 -16.23 6.08 -8.32
CA THR A 338 -16.13 5.30 -7.08
C THR A 338 -16.12 6.22 -5.85
N HIS A 339 -15.44 7.36 -5.92
CA HIS A 339 -15.46 8.39 -4.87
C HIS A 339 -16.87 8.96 -4.67
N ALA A 340 -17.56 9.35 -5.75
CA ALA A 340 -18.94 9.83 -5.65
C ALA A 340 -19.88 8.76 -5.07
N TYR A 341 -19.65 7.48 -5.39
CA TYR A 341 -20.42 6.37 -4.84
C TYR A 341 -20.12 6.13 -3.35
N SER A 342 -18.86 6.27 -2.90
CA SER A 342 -18.52 6.12 -1.47
C SER A 342 -19.19 7.19 -0.61
N ILE A 343 -19.30 8.43 -1.12
CA ILE A 343 -20.05 9.51 -0.46
C ILE A 343 -21.53 9.15 -0.34
N LYS A 344 -22.15 8.64 -1.42
CA LYS A 344 -23.56 8.21 -1.41
C LYS A 344 -23.84 7.10 -0.40
N LEU A 345 -22.87 6.25 -0.12
CA LEU A 345 -22.97 5.18 0.88
C LEU A 345 -22.67 5.65 2.32
N GLY A 346 -22.28 6.91 2.51
CA GLY A 346 -22.01 7.49 3.83
C GLY A 346 -20.60 7.21 4.37
N PHE A 347 -19.66 6.82 3.52
CA PHE A 347 -18.29 6.46 3.92
C PHE A 347 -17.29 7.63 3.93
N GLN A 348 -17.76 8.87 3.76
CA GLN A 348 -16.93 10.06 3.59
C GLN A 348 -15.98 10.38 4.76
N HIS A 349 -16.26 9.88 5.97
CA HIS A 349 -15.44 10.11 7.17
C HIS A 349 -14.57 8.90 7.56
N GLN A 350 -14.59 7.83 6.76
CA GLN A 350 -13.80 6.64 7.06
C GLN A 350 -12.35 6.84 6.61
N ILE A 351 -11.43 6.87 7.58
CA ILE A 351 -10.00 7.19 7.37
C ILE A 351 -9.38 6.30 6.29
N TYR A 352 -9.60 4.99 6.35
CA TYR A 352 -9.00 4.04 5.40
C TYR A 352 -9.53 4.20 3.97
N ILE A 353 -10.79 4.63 3.77
CA ILE A 353 -11.31 4.98 2.44
C ILE A 353 -10.69 6.30 1.97
N MET A 354 -10.56 7.29 2.86
CA MET A 354 -9.89 8.55 2.52
C MET A 354 -8.43 8.32 2.12
N THR A 355 -7.69 7.47 2.84
CA THR A 355 -6.32 7.08 2.49
C THR A 355 -6.25 6.43 1.10
N ALA A 356 -7.17 5.52 0.78
CA ALA A 356 -7.26 4.91 -0.56
C ALA A 356 -7.61 5.93 -1.65
N LEU A 357 -8.46 6.92 -1.35
CA LEU A 357 -8.79 8.01 -2.28
C LEU A 357 -7.58 8.90 -2.55
N VAL A 358 -6.84 9.30 -1.52
CA VAL A 358 -5.64 10.13 -1.67
C VAL A 358 -4.57 9.39 -2.47
N ASP A 359 -4.34 8.11 -2.19
CA ASP A 359 -3.43 7.28 -3.00
C ASP A 359 -3.87 7.22 -4.47
N MET A 360 -5.16 6.94 -4.72
CA MET A 360 -5.72 6.86 -6.08
C MET A 360 -5.57 8.18 -6.84
N TYR A 361 -5.97 9.30 -6.26
CA TYR A 361 -5.83 10.61 -6.91
C TYR A 361 -4.36 10.98 -7.15
N ALA A 362 -3.48 10.70 -6.19
CA ALA A 362 -2.06 10.98 -6.30
C ALA A 362 -1.40 10.16 -7.42
N LYS A 363 -1.62 8.84 -7.47
CA LYS A 363 -1.06 7.99 -8.55
C LYS A 363 -1.63 8.33 -9.91
N CYS A 364 -2.89 8.77 -9.99
CA CYS A 364 -3.51 9.26 -11.23
C CYS A 364 -3.09 10.68 -11.64
N GLY A 365 -2.16 11.31 -10.91
CA GLY A 365 -1.64 12.65 -11.22
C GLY A 365 -2.54 13.83 -10.83
N SER A 366 -3.66 13.58 -10.14
CA SER A 366 -4.56 14.62 -9.64
C SER A 366 -4.18 15.04 -8.23
N LEU A 367 -3.00 15.67 -8.11
CA LEU A 367 -2.43 16.05 -6.81
C LEU A 367 -3.28 17.06 -6.04
N ASP A 368 -3.98 17.96 -6.71
CA ASP A 368 -4.87 18.93 -6.06
C ASP A 368 -6.04 18.25 -5.34
N ASP A 369 -6.64 17.24 -5.96
CA ASP A 369 -7.74 16.48 -5.35
C ASP A 369 -7.24 15.57 -4.23
N ALA A 370 -6.07 14.95 -4.42
CA ALA A 370 -5.39 14.21 -3.35
C ALA A 370 -5.11 15.13 -2.14
N ARG A 371 -4.63 16.36 -2.38
CA ARG A 371 -4.33 17.34 -1.34
C ARG A 371 -5.59 17.79 -0.58
N LYS A 372 -6.70 17.99 -1.28
CA LYS A 372 -7.99 18.30 -0.63
C LYS A 372 -8.43 17.18 0.32
N GLY A 373 -8.30 15.92 -0.10
CA GLY A 373 -8.61 14.76 0.75
C GLY A 373 -7.71 14.69 2.00
N PHE A 374 -6.42 14.96 1.80
CA PHE A 374 -5.43 15.02 2.88
C PHE A 374 -5.74 16.13 3.90
N ASP A 375 -5.97 17.36 3.45
CA ASP A 375 -6.24 18.50 4.33
C ASP A 375 -7.65 18.45 4.96
N HIS A 376 -8.55 17.59 4.48
CA HIS A 376 -9.88 17.35 5.08
C HIS A 376 -9.81 16.61 6.42
N LEU A 377 -8.74 15.84 6.66
CA LEU A 377 -8.56 15.07 7.89
C LEU A 377 -7.80 15.90 8.94
N GLN A 378 -8.38 16.06 10.14
CA GLN A 378 -7.74 16.81 11.23
C GLN A 378 -6.54 16.08 11.83
N GLU A 379 -6.58 14.74 11.86
CA GLU A 379 -5.52 13.89 12.41
C GLU A 379 -5.14 12.82 11.36
N PRO A 380 -4.41 13.20 10.29
CA PRO A 380 -3.95 12.25 9.29
C PRO A 380 -2.97 11.24 9.89
N ASP A 381 -3.20 9.94 9.62
CA ASP A 381 -2.30 8.88 10.06
C ASP A 381 -1.01 8.84 9.22
N ILE A 382 -0.01 8.12 9.72
CA ILE A 382 1.31 8.01 9.07
C ILE A 382 1.21 7.46 7.63
N VAL A 383 0.22 6.60 7.36
CA VAL A 383 0.02 6.00 6.03
C VAL A 383 -0.38 7.08 5.05
N LEU A 384 -1.32 7.94 5.44
CA LEU A 384 -1.79 9.05 4.62
C LEU A 384 -0.68 10.09 4.34
N TRP A 385 0.15 10.41 5.33
CA TRP A 385 1.37 11.24 5.11
C TRP A 385 2.31 10.61 4.09
N THR A 386 2.58 9.31 4.25
CA THR A 386 3.47 8.56 3.36
C THR A 386 2.92 8.56 1.93
N SER A 387 1.62 8.30 1.74
CA SER A 387 0.97 8.31 0.44
C SER A 387 1.04 9.68 -0.23
N MET A 388 0.80 10.77 0.51
CA MET A 388 0.84 12.11 -0.07
C MET A 388 2.27 12.53 -0.46
N ILE A 389 3.26 12.28 0.40
CA ILE A 389 4.68 12.56 0.10
C ILE A 389 5.14 11.73 -1.10
N GLY A 390 4.86 10.42 -1.10
CA GLY A 390 5.18 9.53 -2.23
C GLY A 390 4.49 9.97 -3.52
N GLY A 391 3.23 10.40 -3.44
CA GLY A 391 2.44 10.94 -4.53
C GLY A 391 3.07 12.17 -5.18
N TYR A 392 3.52 13.15 -4.39
CA TYR A 392 4.24 14.31 -4.90
C TYR A 392 5.53 13.90 -5.63
N VAL A 393 6.34 13.02 -5.03
CA VAL A 393 7.60 12.54 -5.63
C VAL A 393 7.36 11.78 -6.94
N GLN A 394 6.32 10.96 -7.02
CA GLN A 394 5.97 10.22 -8.24
C GLN A 394 5.58 11.14 -9.41
N ASN A 395 4.98 12.28 -9.12
CA ASN A 395 4.55 13.27 -10.10
C ASN A 395 5.60 14.36 -10.38
N GLY A 396 6.80 14.26 -9.80
CA GLY A 396 7.90 15.21 -10.03
C GLY A 396 7.84 16.48 -9.18
N GLU A 397 6.82 16.64 -8.33
CA GLU A 397 6.62 17.76 -7.40
C GLU A 397 7.49 17.61 -6.14
N ASN A 398 8.80 17.45 -6.34
CA ASN A 398 9.75 17.09 -5.29
C ASN A 398 9.88 18.16 -4.19
N GLU A 399 9.72 19.45 -4.52
CA GLU A 399 9.73 20.54 -3.53
C GLU A 399 8.53 20.44 -2.59
N SER A 400 7.32 20.25 -3.14
CA SER A 400 6.10 20.04 -2.36
C SER A 400 6.20 18.82 -1.43
N ALA A 401 6.88 17.75 -1.87
CA ALA A 401 7.16 16.59 -1.04
C ALA A 401 8.07 16.94 0.17
N MET A 402 9.12 17.73 -0.06
CA MET A 402 10.04 18.18 0.98
C MET A 402 9.34 19.11 1.99
N ASP A 403 8.49 20.01 1.52
CA ASP A 403 7.68 20.90 2.36
C ASP A 403 6.70 20.13 3.24
N LEU A 404 6.03 19.13 2.65
CA LEU A 404 5.11 18.28 3.40
C LEU A 404 5.85 17.43 4.44
N PHE A 405 7.03 16.90 4.12
CA PHE A 405 7.89 16.22 5.09
C PHE A 405 8.31 17.15 6.24
N CYS A 406 8.70 18.39 5.96
CA CYS A 406 9.01 19.37 7.00
C CYS A 406 7.79 19.65 7.89
N ARG A 407 6.58 19.68 7.34
CA ARG A 407 5.33 19.83 8.09
C ARG A 407 5.08 18.62 8.99
N MET A 408 5.23 17.40 8.47
CA MET A 408 5.12 16.14 9.23
C MET A 408 6.03 16.16 10.47
N GLN A 409 7.28 16.59 10.30
CA GLN A 409 8.24 16.69 11.40
C GLN A 409 7.86 17.75 12.44
N LYS A 410 7.37 18.92 12.00
CA LYS A 410 6.90 20.00 12.88
C LYS A 410 5.69 19.59 13.71
N GLU A 411 4.82 18.76 13.16
CA GLU A 411 3.65 18.18 13.84
C GLU A 411 4.03 17.01 14.78
N GLY A 412 5.31 16.65 14.88
CA GLY A 412 5.80 15.61 15.77
C GLY A 412 5.50 14.18 15.29
N ILE A 413 5.11 14.01 14.03
CA ILE A 413 4.79 12.71 13.44
C ILE A 413 6.09 12.06 12.98
N SER A 414 6.39 10.88 13.50
CA SER A 414 7.61 10.14 13.16
C SER A 414 7.49 9.52 11.76
N PRO A 415 8.44 9.74 10.85
CA PRO A 415 8.43 9.13 9.52
C PRO A 415 8.68 7.62 9.61
N ASN A 416 8.12 6.87 8.65
CA ASN A 416 8.43 5.46 8.45
C ASN A 416 9.48 5.29 7.33
N GLU A 417 9.89 4.04 7.10
CA GLU A 417 10.90 3.69 6.09
C GLU A 417 10.53 4.18 4.67
N LEU A 418 9.27 4.02 4.27
CA LEU A 418 8.76 4.45 2.96
C LEU A 418 8.76 5.97 2.80
N THR A 419 8.46 6.70 3.87
CA THR A 419 8.55 8.17 3.91
C THR A 419 10.00 8.60 3.67
N MET A 420 10.94 7.99 4.40
CA MET A 420 12.36 8.31 4.27
C MET A 420 12.89 8.01 2.86
N ALA A 421 12.54 6.85 2.29
CA ALA A 421 12.91 6.51 0.91
C ALA A 421 12.35 7.51 -0.11
N SER A 422 11.09 7.95 0.06
CA SER A 422 10.45 8.93 -0.82
C SER A 422 11.13 10.30 -0.76
N VAL A 423 11.45 10.78 0.44
CA VAL A 423 12.13 12.07 0.65
C VAL A 423 13.57 12.04 0.13
N LEU A 424 14.29 10.92 0.30
CA LEU A 424 15.61 10.73 -0.31
C LEU A 424 15.55 10.75 -1.84
N LYS A 425 14.51 10.14 -2.42
CA LYS A 425 14.25 10.21 -3.86
C LYS A 425 13.94 11.64 -4.31
N ALA A 426 13.20 12.41 -3.52
CA ALA A 426 12.98 13.85 -3.77
C ALA A 426 14.31 14.62 -3.82
N CYS A 427 15.17 14.44 -2.80
CA CYS A 427 16.51 15.04 -2.78
C CYS A 427 17.36 14.64 -4.00
N SER A 428 17.30 13.36 -4.40
CA SER A 428 18.03 12.86 -5.58
C SER A 428 17.58 13.51 -6.88
N SER A 429 16.28 13.82 -6.99
CA SER A 429 15.67 14.42 -8.19
C SER A 429 15.94 15.93 -8.26
N LEU A 430 16.06 16.58 -7.11
CA LEU A 430 16.43 18.00 -6.98
C LEU A 430 17.95 18.23 -7.01
N ALA A 431 18.76 17.18 -7.06
CA ALA A 431 20.22 17.25 -6.84
C ALA A 431 20.62 17.98 -5.53
N ALA A 432 19.78 17.87 -4.49
CA ALA A 432 19.90 18.60 -3.24
C ALA A 432 20.78 17.86 -2.21
N LEU A 433 22.10 17.87 -2.44
CA LEU A 433 23.07 17.10 -1.65
C LEU A 433 23.04 17.40 -0.14
N GLU A 434 22.98 18.67 0.24
CA GLU A 434 23.04 19.07 1.65
C GLU A 434 21.77 18.68 2.42
N GLN A 435 20.60 18.85 1.79
CA GLN A 435 19.32 18.35 2.32
C GLN A 435 19.37 16.82 2.42
N GLY A 436 19.86 16.13 1.38
CA GLY A 436 20.07 14.69 1.39
C GLY A 436 20.92 14.20 2.57
N LYS A 437 22.00 14.91 2.92
CA LYS A 437 22.81 14.61 4.12
C LYS A 437 22.04 14.81 5.42
N GLN A 438 21.20 15.84 5.52
CA GLN A 438 20.34 16.05 6.70
C GLN A 438 19.30 14.93 6.85
N ILE A 439 18.70 14.48 5.74
CA ILE A 439 17.77 13.35 5.72
C ILE A 439 18.50 12.06 6.10
N HIS A 440 19.71 11.82 5.60
CA HIS A 440 20.53 10.66 6.00
C HIS A 440 20.83 10.67 7.52
N ALA A 441 21.19 11.81 8.09
CA ALA A 441 21.36 11.92 9.55
C ALA A 441 20.04 11.63 10.30
N THR A 442 18.91 12.06 9.73
CA THR A 442 17.57 11.77 10.27
C THR A 442 17.25 10.28 10.22
N THR A 443 17.62 9.58 9.15
CA THR A 443 17.49 8.12 9.01
C THR A 443 18.19 7.39 10.15
N ILE A 444 19.44 7.77 10.42
CA ILE A 444 20.25 7.20 11.52
C ILE A 444 19.61 7.49 12.87
N LYS A 445 19.13 8.72 13.10
CA LYS A 445 18.49 9.12 14.37
C LYS A 445 17.24 8.31 14.70
N HIS A 446 16.47 7.91 13.68
CA HIS A 446 15.27 7.08 13.85
C HIS A 446 15.59 5.58 13.95
N GLY A 447 16.86 5.19 13.86
CA GLY A 447 17.27 3.78 13.95
C GLY A 447 16.98 2.97 12.69
N PHE A 448 16.75 3.63 11.55
CA PHE A 448 16.62 2.92 10.27
C PHE A 448 18.00 2.42 9.82
N GLY A 449 18.10 1.11 9.59
CA GLY A 449 19.29 0.46 9.04
C GLY A 449 19.45 0.72 7.54
N LEU A 450 20.48 0.12 6.96
CA LEU A 450 20.72 0.13 5.50
C LEU A 450 20.00 -1.01 4.78
N GLU A 451 18.84 -1.45 5.31
CA GLU A 451 17.98 -2.39 4.60
C GLU A 451 17.61 -1.84 3.22
N VAL A 452 17.28 -2.75 2.29
CA VAL A 452 17.19 -2.47 0.86
C VAL A 452 16.48 -1.15 0.50
N PRO A 453 15.27 -0.82 1.02
CA PRO A 453 14.57 0.41 0.65
C PRO A 453 15.34 1.69 0.99
N ILE A 454 15.96 1.73 2.17
CA ILE A 454 16.75 2.89 2.65
C ILE A 454 18.14 2.92 2.02
N GLY A 455 18.83 1.78 2.00
CA GLY A 455 20.17 1.65 1.44
C GLY A 455 20.19 2.05 -0.04
N SER A 456 19.24 1.53 -0.82
CA SER A 456 19.08 1.87 -2.24
C SER A 456 18.75 3.35 -2.44
N ALA A 457 17.82 3.91 -1.65
CA ALA A 457 17.45 5.33 -1.76
C ALA A 457 18.60 6.27 -1.39
N LEU A 458 19.35 5.98 -0.33
CA LEU A 458 20.54 6.76 0.07
C LEU A 458 21.64 6.70 -0.99
N SER A 459 21.92 5.50 -1.47
CA SER A 459 22.94 5.27 -2.50
C SER A 459 22.60 6.01 -3.80
N THR A 460 21.33 5.94 -4.22
CA THR A 460 20.79 6.72 -5.36
C THR A 460 20.86 8.23 -5.12
N MET A 461 20.51 8.69 -3.92
CA MET A 461 20.54 10.11 -3.58
C MET A 461 21.96 10.66 -3.68
N TYR A 462 22.96 9.99 -3.09
CA TYR A 462 24.34 10.45 -3.17
C TYR A 462 24.88 10.43 -4.60
N THR A 463 24.63 9.35 -5.36
CA THR A 463 25.13 9.25 -6.74
C THR A 463 24.50 10.27 -7.69
N LYS A 464 23.18 10.48 -7.62
CA LYS A 464 22.51 11.51 -8.44
C LYS A 464 22.88 12.94 -8.04
N CYS A 465 23.24 13.16 -6.78
CA CYS A 465 23.78 14.42 -6.31
C CYS A 465 25.30 14.58 -6.57
N GLY A 466 25.92 13.68 -7.35
CA GLY A 466 27.33 13.74 -7.75
C GLY A 466 28.35 13.25 -6.70
N SER A 467 27.91 12.82 -5.50
CA SER A 467 28.80 12.22 -4.49
C SER A 467 28.92 10.71 -4.68
N LEU A 468 29.62 10.29 -5.74
CA LEU A 468 29.80 8.87 -6.06
C LEU A 468 30.49 8.08 -4.95
N LYS A 469 31.45 8.69 -4.25
CA LYS A 469 32.18 8.04 -3.15
C LYS A 469 31.25 7.67 -1.98
N ASP A 470 30.40 8.60 -1.57
CA ASP A 470 29.45 8.36 -0.48
C ASP A 470 28.38 7.35 -0.92
N GLY A 471 27.89 7.46 -2.15
CA GLY A 471 26.92 6.52 -2.73
C GLY A 471 27.44 5.09 -2.80
N GLY A 472 28.69 4.92 -3.23
CA GLY A 472 29.40 3.64 -3.24
C GLY A 472 29.63 3.10 -1.82
N LEU A 473 30.01 3.95 -0.86
CA LEU A 473 30.19 3.54 0.52
C LEU A 473 28.89 3.02 1.16
N VAL A 474 27.77 3.69 0.89
CA VAL A 474 26.45 3.21 1.32
C VAL A 474 26.16 1.85 0.70
N PHE A 475 26.34 1.72 -0.61
CA PHE A 475 26.10 0.49 -1.35
C PHE A 475 26.89 -0.71 -0.80
N THR A 476 28.19 -0.55 -0.57
CA THR A 476 29.06 -1.60 -0.01
C THR A 476 28.68 -1.98 1.42
N ARG A 477 28.04 -1.08 2.18
CA ARG A 477 27.61 -1.32 3.56
C ARG A 477 26.21 -1.92 3.68
N MET A 478 25.47 -2.09 2.57
CA MET A 478 24.15 -2.71 2.60
C MET A 478 24.26 -4.20 2.99
N PRO A 479 23.44 -4.69 3.93
CA PRO A 479 23.47 -6.09 4.36
C PRO A 479 22.94 -7.05 3.28
N SER A 480 22.02 -6.55 2.44
CA SER A 480 21.51 -7.25 1.26
C SER A 480 21.31 -6.25 0.13
N ARG A 481 21.48 -6.70 -1.11
CA ARG A 481 21.36 -5.90 -2.33
C ARG A 481 20.43 -6.61 -3.29
N ASP A 482 19.32 -5.99 -3.64
CA ASP A 482 18.40 -6.47 -4.66
C ASP A 482 18.74 -5.90 -6.05
N ILE A 483 18.05 -6.37 -7.08
CA ILE A 483 18.27 -5.92 -8.45
C ILE A 483 18.10 -4.39 -8.61
N VAL A 484 17.20 -3.79 -7.84
CA VAL A 484 16.95 -2.35 -7.85
C VAL A 484 18.17 -1.59 -7.33
N SER A 485 18.76 -2.02 -6.22
CA SER A 485 19.96 -1.40 -5.65
C SER A 485 21.17 -1.46 -6.60
N TRP A 486 21.38 -2.59 -7.29
CA TRP A 486 22.40 -2.73 -8.33
C TRP A 486 22.14 -1.78 -9.50
N ASN A 487 20.92 -1.80 -10.03
CA ASN A 487 20.53 -0.96 -11.17
C ASN A 487 20.68 0.53 -10.86
N SER A 488 20.30 0.97 -9.66
CA SER A 488 20.46 2.35 -9.21
C SER A 488 21.93 2.78 -9.24
N MET A 489 22.86 1.94 -8.77
CA MET A 489 24.27 2.28 -8.76
C MET A 489 24.91 2.25 -10.15
N ILE A 490 24.59 1.26 -10.97
CA ILE A 490 25.06 1.21 -12.37
C ILE A 490 24.57 2.45 -13.13
N SER A 491 23.30 2.83 -12.95
CA SER A 491 22.73 4.05 -13.52
C SER A 491 23.45 5.31 -13.02
N GLY A 492 23.70 5.40 -11.71
CA GLY A 492 24.36 6.55 -11.09
C GLY A 492 25.79 6.74 -11.62
N LEU A 493 26.56 5.66 -11.73
CA LEU A 493 27.91 5.68 -12.31
C LEU A 493 27.87 6.05 -13.80
N SER A 494 26.95 5.46 -14.57
CA SER A 494 26.76 5.74 -15.99
C SER A 494 26.48 7.23 -16.26
N GLN A 495 25.56 7.84 -15.52
CA GLN A 495 25.17 9.24 -15.71
C GLN A 495 26.27 10.24 -15.32
N ASN A 496 27.16 9.86 -14.40
CA ASN A 496 28.30 10.68 -13.97
C ASN A 496 29.58 10.43 -14.80
N GLY A 497 29.48 9.73 -15.93
CA GLY A 497 30.60 9.48 -16.83
C GLY A 497 31.60 8.42 -16.35
N GLN A 498 31.27 7.66 -15.30
CA GLN A 498 32.08 6.54 -14.79
C GLN A 498 31.66 5.22 -15.46
N GLY A 499 31.65 5.18 -16.80
CA GLY A 499 31.11 4.05 -17.55
C GLY A 499 31.89 2.73 -17.35
N ASN A 500 33.20 2.80 -17.07
CA ASN A 500 33.99 1.60 -16.75
C ASN A 500 33.58 1.00 -15.39
N GLU A 501 33.48 1.83 -14.34
CA GLU A 501 33.04 1.38 -13.01
C GLU A 501 31.62 0.81 -13.07
N ALA A 502 30.73 1.39 -13.89
CA ALA A 502 29.39 0.85 -14.11
C ALA A 502 29.40 -0.57 -14.71
N ILE A 503 30.34 -0.84 -15.63
CA ILE A 503 30.49 -2.18 -16.24
C ILE A 503 31.12 -3.15 -15.24
N GLU A 504 32.12 -2.73 -14.47
CA GLU A 504 32.73 -3.55 -13.41
C GLU A 504 31.67 -3.96 -12.37
N LEU A 505 30.80 -3.02 -11.98
CA LEU A 505 29.71 -3.27 -11.05
C LEU A 505 28.65 -4.24 -11.63
N PHE A 506 28.40 -4.17 -12.94
CA PHE A 506 27.55 -5.14 -13.65
C PHE A 506 28.15 -6.55 -13.70
N GLU A 507 29.48 -6.66 -13.81
CA GLU A 507 30.18 -7.94 -13.74
C GLU A 507 30.15 -8.52 -12.31
N GLU A 508 30.33 -7.68 -11.29
CA GLU A 508 30.20 -8.06 -9.87
C GLU A 508 28.78 -8.58 -9.55
N MET A 509 27.74 -7.88 -10.03
CA MET A 509 26.34 -8.31 -9.91
C MET A 509 26.14 -9.75 -10.41
N GLN A 510 26.76 -10.12 -11.53
CA GLN A 510 26.66 -11.47 -12.09
C GLN A 510 27.42 -12.51 -11.26
N ILE A 511 28.58 -12.14 -10.72
CA ILE A 511 29.39 -13.02 -9.86
C ILE A 511 28.63 -13.35 -8.56
N GLU A 512 27.89 -12.39 -8.02
CA GLU A 512 27.02 -12.60 -6.85
C GLU A 512 25.72 -13.37 -7.16
N GLY A 513 25.54 -13.83 -8.41
CA GLY A 513 24.39 -14.66 -8.81
C GLY A 513 23.10 -13.89 -9.03
N MET A 514 23.15 -12.56 -9.12
CA MET A 514 21.98 -11.74 -9.44
C MET A 514 21.73 -11.73 -10.95
N ASN A 515 20.53 -12.10 -11.35
CA ASN A 515 20.14 -12.09 -12.76
C ASN A 515 19.83 -10.66 -13.23
N PRO A 516 20.50 -10.15 -14.27
CA PRO A 516 20.16 -8.89 -14.90
C PRO A 516 18.73 -8.86 -15.43
N ASP A 517 18.07 -7.71 -15.35
CA ASP A 517 16.77 -7.45 -15.97
C ASP A 517 16.89 -6.47 -17.14
N TYR A 518 15.75 -6.09 -17.70
CA TYR A 518 15.71 -5.13 -18.80
C TYR A 518 16.29 -3.76 -18.40
N VAL A 519 16.10 -3.32 -17.14
CA VAL A 519 16.64 -2.04 -16.65
C VAL A 519 18.16 -2.11 -16.54
N THR A 520 18.71 -3.24 -16.11
CA THR A 520 20.16 -3.45 -16.04
C THR A 520 20.81 -3.22 -17.42
N PHE A 521 20.25 -3.80 -18.48
CA PHE A 521 20.78 -3.64 -19.83
C PHE A 521 20.63 -2.22 -20.38
N VAL A 522 19.54 -1.51 -20.07
CA VAL A 522 19.45 -0.07 -20.39
C VAL A 522 20.60 0.71 -19.73
N ASN A 523 20.89 0.45 -18.46
CA ASN A 523 21.95 1.16 -17.74
C ASN A 523 23.35 0.83 -18.28
N VAL A 524 23.62 -0.45 -18.59
CA VAL A 524 24.90 -0.89 -19.18
C VAL A 524 25.11 -0.32 -20.60
N LEU A 525 24.06 -0.31 -21.43
CA LEU A 525 24.14 0.29 -22.77
C LEU A 525 24.30 1.81 -22.69
N THR A 526 23.68 2.46 -21.72
CA THR A 526 23.87 3.90 -21.46
C THR A 526 25.30 4.19 -21.01
N ALA A 527 25.90 3.34 -20.16
CA ALA A 527 27.32 3.44 -19.79
C ALA A 527 28.24 3.29 -21.00
N CYS A 528 27.95 2.33 -21.89
CA CYS A 528 28.68 2.20 -23.16
C CYS A 528 28.52 3.45 -24.03
N SER A 529 27.30 3.99 -24.12
CA SER A 529 26.99 5.18 -24.92
C SER A 529 27.78 6.41 -24.48
N HIS A 530 27.75 6.73 -23.19
CA HIS A 530 28.49 7.86 -22.63
C HIS A 530 30.00 7.76 -22.84
N MET A 531 30.53 6.54 -22.91
CA MET A 531 31.95 6.29 -23.16
C MET A 531 32.32 6.01 -24.62
N GLY A 532 31.34 5.98 -25.54
CA GLY A 532 31.56 5.63 -26.94
C GLY A 532 32.06 4.19 -27.17
N MET A 533 31.78 3.25 -26.25
CA MET A 533 32.24 1.85 -26.32
C MET A 533 31.38 1.01 -27.28
N VAL A 534 31.45 1.30 -28.58
CA VAL A 534 30.56 0.72 -29.59
C VAL A 534 30.61 -0.81 -29.63
N GLU A 535 31.81 -1.40 -29.57
CA GLU A 535 31.97 -2.86 -29.62
C GLU A 535 31.34 -3.56 -28.40
N ARG A 536 31.56 -3.02 -27.19
CA ARG A 536 30.95 -3.56 -25.96
C ARG A 536 29.44 -3.38 -25.94
N GLY A 537 28.92 -2.25 -26.43
CA GLY A 537 27.47 -2.05 -26.52
C GLY A 537 26.80 -3.07 -27.43
N TRP A 538 27.40 -3.39 -28.58
CA TRP A 538 26.89 -4.47 -29.44
C TRP A 538 26.94 -5.85 -28.80
N ASP A 539 28.01 -6.17 -28.07
CA ASP A 539 28.13 -7.42 -27.32
C ASP A 539 27.03 -7.54 -26.26
N TYR A 540 26.80 -6.50 -25.46
CA TYR A 540 25.74 -6.50 -24.44
C TYR A 540 24.34 -6.53 -25.04
N PHE A 541 24.09 -5.79 -26.13
CA PHE A 541 22.79 -5.81 -26.81
C PHE A 541 22.41 -7.20 -27.32
N LYS A 542 23.39 -7.98 -27.82
CA LYS A 542 23.18 -9.38 -28.24
C LYS A 542 23.04 -10.32 -27.04
N LYS A 543 23.95 -10.23 -26.06
CA LYS A 543 23.93 -11.07 -24.84
C LYS A 543 22.58 -10.98 -24.11
N MET A 544 21.95 -9.82 -24.08
CA MET A 544 20.63 -9.62 -23.48
C MET A 544 19.60 -10.63 -24.00
N SER A 545 19.54 -10.85 -25.32
CA SER A 545 18.61 -11.82 -25.92
C SER A 545 19.16 -13.23 -25.86
N ASP A 546 20.42 -13.44 -26.24
CA ASP A 546 21.00 -14.78 -26.44
C ASP A 546 21.20 -15.54 -25.12
N LYS A 547 21.61 -14.84 -24.06
CA LYS A 547 21.94 -15.45 -22.75
C LYS A 547 20.82 -15.29 -21.73
N TYR A 548 20.14 -14.14 -21.72
CA TYR A 548 19.17 -13.81 -20.68
C TYR A 548 17.71 -13.91 -21.16
N GLY A 549 17.46 -14.17 -22.45
CA GLY A 549 16.11 -14.27 -22.99
C GLY A 549 15.32 -12.95 -22.91
N ILE A 550 16.01 -11.82 -22.72
CA ILE A 550 15.37 -10.51 -22.59
C ILE A 550 15.14 -9.95 -24.00
N THR A 551 13.88 -9.63 -24.30
CA THR A 551 13.49 -9.04 -25.57
C THR A 551 13.80 -7.54 -25.58
N PRO A 552 14.56 -7.02 -26.56
CA PRO A 552 14.87 -5.61 -26.65
C PRO A 552 13.62 -4.74 -26.79
N ARG A 553 13.56 -3.67 -26.01
CA ARG A 553 12.51 -2.63 -26.03
C ARG A 553 13.04 -1.31 -26.57
N ILE A 554 12.15 -0.35 -26.85
CA ILE A 554 12.50 0.95 -27.45
C ILE A 554 13.63 1.68 -26.71
N GLU A 555 13.74 1.54 -25.39
CA GLU A 555 14.78 2.13 -24.57
C GLU A 555 16.17 1.56 -24.92
N HIS A 556 16.27 0.25 -25.17
CA HIS A 556 17.53 -0.40 -25.56
C HIS A 556 17.96 0.05 -26.96
N TYR A 557 17.01 0.15 -27.89
CA TYR A 557 17.28 0.69 -29.22
C TYR A 557 17.71 2.16 -29.14
N ALA A 558 17.08 2.96 -28.27
CA ALA A 558 17.47 4.35 -28.03
C ALA A 558 18.91 4.45 -27.50
N CYS A 559 19.31 3.62 -26.53
CA CYS A 559 20.70 3.56 -26.05
C CYS A 559 21.68 3.18 -27.16
N MET A 560 21.32 2.24 -28.05
CA MET A 560 22.17 1.85 -29.18
C MET A 560 22.30 2.95 -30.25
N VAL A 561 21.21 3.65 -30.56
CA VAL A 561 21.24 4.80 -31.48
C VAL A 561 22.09 5.93 -30.89
N ASP A 562 21.94 6.23 -29.60
CA ASP A 562 22.79 7.20 -28.90
C ASP A 562 24.27 6.78 -28.90
N LEU A 563 24.55 5.50 -28.65
CA LEU A 563 25.91 4.94 -28.67
C LEU A 563 26.57 5.07 -30.06
N LEU A 564 25.86 4.66 -31.12
CA LEU A 564 26.37 4.77 -32.50
C LEU A 564 26.56 6.23 -32.89
N SER A 565 25.63 7.10 -32.48
CA SER A 565 25.70 8.54 -32.69
C SER A 565 26.93 9.16 -32.03
N ARG A 566 27.15 8.90 -30.73
CA ARG A 566 28.32 9.36 -29.97
C ARG A 566 29.64 8.76 -30.47
N GLY A 567 29.58 7.54 -31.00
CA GLY A 567 30.68 6.88 -31.69
C GLY A 567 30.95 7.41 -33.10
N GLY A 568 30.21 8.42 -33.59
CA GLY A 568 30.35 9.02 -34.92
C GLY A 568 29.83 8.13 -36.08
N LYS A 569 29.23 6.99 -35.77
CA LYS A 569 28.71 6.00 -36.75
C LYS A 569 27.26 6.31 -37.13
N LEU A 570 27.01 7.55 -37.57
CA LEU A 570 25.64 8.04 -37.81
C LEU A 570 24.90 7.32 -38.95
N ASN A 571 25.61 6.84 -39.97
CA ASN A 571 25.01 6.01 -41.02
C ASN A 571 24.62 4.62 -40.50
N GLU A 572 25.46 3.98 -39.66
CA GLU A 572 25.09 2.73 -39.00
C GLU A 572 23.88 2.93 -38.07
N ALA A 573 23.78 4.08 -37.40
CA ALA A 573 22.62 4.44 -36.58
C ALA A 573 21.34 4.55 -37.42
N LYS A 574 21.40 5.18 -38.61
CA LYS A 574 20.27 5.22 -39.56
C LYS A 574 19.83 3.81 -39.97
N ASP A 575 20.77 2.98 -40.42
CA ASP A 575 20.46 1.63 -40.89
C ASP A 575 19.89 0.77 -39.74
N PHE A 576 20.40 0.96 -38.53
CA PHE A 576 19.89 0.30 -37.33
C PHE A 576 18.43 0.69 -37.04
N ILE A 577 18.07 1.97 -37.13
CA ILE A 577 16.68 2.45 -36.97
C ILE A 577 15.77 1.81 -38.03
N GLU A 578 16.18 1.84 -39.29
CA GLU A 578 15.37 1.29 -40.41
C GLU A 578 15.19 -0.23 -40.31
N SER A 579 16.15 -0.94 -39.73
CA SER A 579 16.09 -2.39 -39.52
C SER A 579 15.39 -2.82 -38.22
N ALA A 580 14.96 -1.88 -37.37
CA ALA A 580 14.39 -2.20 -36.07
C ALA A 580 13.03 -2.92 -36.24
N PRO A 581 12.84 -4.11 -35.62
CA PRO A 581 11.60 -4.88 -35.74
C PRO A 581 10.45 -4.35 -34.87
N ILE A 582 10.66 -3.23 -34.17
CA ILE A 582 9.72 -2.64 -33.22
C ILE A 582 9.09 -1.37 -33.79
N ASP A 583 7.86 -1.07 -33.36
CA ASP A 583 7.33 0.28 -33.54
C ASP A 583 8.08 1.23 -32.61
N HIS A 584 8.89 2.09 -33.20
CA HIS A 584 9.72 3.06 -32.49
C HIS A 584 9.20 4.50 -32.62
N GLY A 585 8.11 4.71 -33.36
CA GLY A 585 7.52 6.02 -33.62
C GLY A 585 8.57 7.11 -33.90
N LEU A 586 8.47 8.21 -33.15
CA LEU A 586 9.33 9.40 -33.26
C LEU A 586 10.67 9.27 -32.49
N CYS A 587 10.80 8.31 -31.58
CA CYS A 587 11.84 8.33 -30.54
C CYS A 587 13.26 8.26 -31.11
N LEU A 588 13.54 7.26 -31.95
CA LEU A 588 14.90 7.02 -32.46
C LEU A 588 15.35 8.06 -33.49
N TRP A 589 14.43 8.50 -34.35
CA TRP A 589 14.69 9.57 -35.32
C TRP A 589 15.02 10.90 -34.64
N ARG A 590 14.43 11.19 -33.48
CA ARG A 590 14.76 12.36 -32.66
C ARG A 590 16.19 12.33 -32.15
N ILE A 591 16.63 11.17 -31.63
CA ILE A 591 18.01 10.99 -31.14
C ILE A 591 18.99 11.22 -32.29
N LEU A 592 18.74 10.60 -33.45
CA LEU A 592 19.59 10.76 -34.63
C LEU A 592 19.61 12.19 -35.16
N LEU A 593 18.47 12.89 -35.22
CA LEU A 593 18.38 14.29 -35.66
C LEU A 593 19.24 15.21 -34.76
N SER A 594 19.13 15.04 -33.44
CA SER A 594 19.93 15.78 -32.47
C SER A 594 21.44 15.52 -32.69
N ALA A 595 21.82 14.26 -32.85
CA ALA A 595 23.20 13.89 -33.10
C ALA A 595 23.75 14.46 -34.43
N CYS A 596 22.98 14.39 -35.52
CA CYS A 596 23.39 14.93 -36.82
C CYS A 596 23.67 16.43 -36.77
N ARG A 597 22.93 17.19 -35.95
CA ARG A 597 23.24 18.59 -35.68
C ARG A 597 24.58 18.75 -34.97
N ASN A 598 24.84 17.97 -33.92
CA ASN A 598 26.06 18.07 -33.12
C ASN A 598 27.33 17.69 -33.90
N TYR A 599 27.23 16.73 -34.83
CA TYR A 599 28.34 16.30 -35.69
C TYR A 599 28.37 17.00 -37.06
N HIS A 600 27.50 18.00 -37.28
CA HIS A 600 27.39 18.75 -38.53
C HIS A 600 27.13 17.89 -39.79
N ILE A 601 26.50 16.72 -39.63
CA ILE A 601 26.09 15.84 -40.75
C ILE A 601 24.68 16.24 -41.20
N TYR A 602 24.59 17.40 -41.86
CA TYR A 602 23.32 18.06 -42.11
C TYR A 602 22.39 17.32 -43.10
N GLU A 603 22.92 16.62 -44.11
CA GLU A 603 22.08 15.85 -45.04
C GLU A 603 21.34 14.70 -44.35
N LEU A 604 22.04 13.96 -43.49
CA LEU A 604 21.43 12.89 -42.70
C LEU A 604 20.46 13.47 -41.64
N GLY A 605 20.80 14.64 -41.08
CA GLY A 605 19.91 15.37 -40.20
C GLY A 605 18.62 15.81 -40.89
N ALA A 606 18.69 16.29 -42.14
CA ALA A 606 17.51 16.61 -42.94
C ALA A 606 16.64 15.38 -43.17
N TYR A 607 17.24 14.23 -43.49
CA TYR A 607 16.52 12.96 -43.63
C TYR A 607 15.79 12.55 -42.34
N ALA A 608 16.48 12.54 -41.20
CA ALA A 608 15.88 12.19 -39.91
C ALA A 608 14.76 13.17 -39.51
N GLY A 609 14.92 14.45 -39.79
CA GLY A 609 13.89 15.47 -39.54
C GLY A 609 12.66 15.28 -40.42
N GLU A 610 12.82 15.01 -41.72
CA GLU A 610 11.69 14.71 -42.61
C GLU A 610 10.91 13.48 -42.15
N LYS A 611 11.59 12.43 -41.67
CA LYS A 611 10.93 11.25 -41.09
C LYS A 611 10.06 11.61 -39.88
N LEU A 612 10.51 12.51 -39.00
CA LEU A 612 9.68 13.01 -37.89
C LEU A 612 8.45 13.79 -38.38
N MET A 613 8.59 14.54 -39.49
CA MET A 613 7.48 15.30 -40.07
C MET A 613 6.44 14.37 -40.71
N GLU A 614 6.89 13.34 -41.44
CA GLU A 614 6.06 12.28 -42.04
C GLU A 614 5.26 11.54 -40.96
N LEU A 615 5.90 11.23 -39.83
CA LEU A 615 5.28 10.57 -38.68
C LEU A 615 4.37 11.50 -37.82
N GLY A 616 4.20 12.76 -38.22
CA GLY A 616 3.25 13.67 -37.58
C GLY A 616 3.72 14.29 -36.26
N SER A 617 5.03 14.47 -36.05
CA SER A 617 5.55 15.09 -34.82
C SER A 617 4.89 16.44 -34.51
N LEU A 618 4.51 16.66 -33.25
CA LEU A 618 4.03 17.94 -32.72
C LEU A 618 5.10 18.65 -31.85
N GLU A 619 6.30 18.08 -31.76
CA GLU A 619 7.38 18.61 -30.91
C GLU A 619 8.05 19.82 -31.56
N SER A 620 7.92 20.99 -30.96
CA SER A 620 8.49 22.25 -31.48
C SER A 620 10.01 22.16 -31.71
N SER A 621 10.74 21.42 -30.87
CA SER A 621 12.18 21.20 -30.97
C SER A 621 12.59 20.51 -32.27
N ALA A 622 11.81 19.55 -32.77
CA ALA A 622 12.10 18.83 -34.01
C ALA A 622 12.02 19.77 -35.24
N TYR A 623 10.99 20.63 -35.29
CA TYR A 623 10.85 21.66 -36.34
C TYR A 623 12.00 22.66 -36.28
N VAL A 624 12.34 23.14 -35.08
CA VAL A 624 13.43 24.11 -34.90
C VAL A 624 14.78 23.51 -35.30
N LEU A 625 15.06 22.27 -34.93
CA LEU A 625 16.28 21.55 -35.33
C LEU A 625 16.36 21.37 -36.85
N LEU A 626 15.28 20.88 -37.48
CA LEU A 626 15.23 20.68 -38.94
C LEU A 626 15.36 22.01 -39.70
N SER A 627 14.67 23.06 -39.24
CA SER A 627 14.76 24.41 -39.79
C SER A 627 16.18 24.96 -39.70
N SER A 628 16.86 24.76 -38.57
CA SER A 628 18.27 25.12 -38.37
C SER A 628 19.21 24.37 -39.31
N ILE A 629 18.97 23.06 -39.52
CA ILE A 629 19.75 22.23 -40.43
C ILE A 629 19.56 22.68 -41.89
N TYR A 630 18.34 22.97 -42.33
CA TYR A 630 18.09 23.51 -43.66
C TYR A 630 18.72 24.88 -43.87
N LYS A 631 18.72 25.74 -42.84
CA LYS A 631 19.43 27.02 -42.89
C LYS A 631 20.94 26.79 -43.08
N ALA A 632 21.55 25.85 -42.34
CA ALA A 632 22.96 25.51 -42.48
C ALA A 632 23.31 24.95 -43.87
N LEU A 633 22.39 24.23 -44.50
CA LEU A 633 22.51 23.74 -45.89
C LEU A 633 22.24 24.82 -46.96
N GLY A 634 21.88 26.05 -46.59
CA GLY A 634 21.50 27.12 -47.52
C GLY A 634 20.13 26.93 -48.19
N ARG A 635 19.32 25.99 -47.70
CA ARG A 635 18.01 25.60 -48.27
C ARG A 635 16.87 26.45 -47.70
N LEU A 636 16.88 27.75 -48.00
CA LEU A 636 15.92 28.73 -47.42
C LEU A 636 14.44 28.42 -47.72
N LYS A 637 14.13 27.84 -48.89
CA LYS A 637 12.76 27.44 -49.24
C LYS A 637 12.23 26.32 -48.32
N ASP A 638 13.10 25.39 -47.93
CA ASP A 638 12.72 24.32 -47.01
C ASP A 638 12.55 24.85 -45.58
N VAL A 639 13.30 25.88 -45.18
CA VAL A 639 13.09 26.60 -43.91
C VAL A 639 11.68 27.21 -43.85
N GLU A 640 11.25 27.87 -44.93
CA GLU A 640 9.89 28.43 -45.05
C GLU A 640 8.83 27.33 -44.97
N ARG A 641 9.00 26.23 -45.73
CA ARG A 641 8.10 25.05 -45.68
C ARG A 641 7.95 24.48 -44.27
N VAL A 642 9.05 24.32 -43.54
CA VAL A 642 9.01 23.80 -42.16
C VAL A 642 8.26 24.76 -41.22
N ARG A 643 8.41 26.08 -41.39
CA ARG A 643 7.64 27.07 -40.62
C ARG A 643 6.15 27.06 -40.96
N GLU A 644 5.80 26.95 -42.23
CA GLU A 644 4.40 26.81 -42.66
C GLU A 644 3.77 25.55 -42.08
N MET A 645 4.50 24.42 -42.10
CA MET A 645 4.06 23.16 -41.49
C MET A 645 3.84 23.30 -39.98
N MET A 646 4.77 23.97 -39.30
CA MET A 646 4.71 24.27 -37.87
C MET A 646 3.44 25.07 -37.53
N ASN A 647 3.13 26.11 -38.32
CA ASN A 647 1.91 26.91 -38.18
C ASN A 647 0.64 26.09 -38.49
N PHE A 648 0.63 25.29 -39.56
CA PHE A 648 -0.51 24.47 -39.95
C PHE A 648 -0.89 23.44 -38.87
N ARG A 649 0.12 22.88 -38.19
CA ARG A 649 -0.07 21.91 -37.10
C ARG A 649 -0.26 22.56 -35.72
N GLY A 650 -0.30 23.89 -35.63
CA GLY A 650 -0.49 24.62 -34.38
C GLY A 650 0.68 24.49 -33.40
N VAL A 651 1.88 24.14 -33.88
CA VAL A 651 3.07 24.00 -33.06
C VAL A 651 3.73 25.37 -32.92
N SER A 652 4.02 25.82 -31.69
CA SER A 652 4.72 27.09 -31.44
C SER A 652 6.10 26.84 -30.84
N LYS A 653 7.06 27.71 -31.13
CA LYS A 653 8.39 27.64 -30.51
C LYS A 653 8.23 28.00 -29.03
N GLU A 654 8.61 27.08 -28.15
CA GLU A 654 8.65 27.36 -26.71
C GLU A 654 9.85 28.26 -26.38
N PRO A 655 9.64 29.39 -25.68
CA PRO A 655 10.74 30.22 -25.23
C PRO A 655 11.52 29.47 -24.12
N GLY A 656 12.85 29.51 -24.19
CA GLY A 656 13.67 28.94 -23.13
C GLY A 656 13.43 29.69 -21.82
N CYS A 657 13.34 28.97 -20.71
CA CYS A 657 13.19 29.53 -19.38
C CYS A 657 14.22 28.93 -18.41
N SER A 658 14.67 29.74 -17.46
CA SER A 658 15.52 29.33 -16.34
C SER A 658 15.08 30.07 -15.09
N TRP A 659 15.21 29.47 -13.91
CA TRP A 659 14.87 30.13 -12.66
C TRP A 659 15.90 29.84 -11.57
N ILE A 660 16.00 30.75 -10.60
CA ILE A 660 16.84 30.59 -9.41
C ILE A 660 16.07 31.03 -8.17
N GLU A 661 16.25 30.29 -7.07
CA GLU A 661 15.71 30.66 -5.76
C GLU A 661 16.79 31.36 -4.93
N ILE A 662 16.53 32.60 -4.51
CA ILE A 662 17.41 33.37 -3.63
C ILE A 662 16.59 33.82 -2.43
N LYS A 663 16.97 33.38 -1.23
CA LYS A 663 16.28 33.73 0.03
C LYS A 663 14.76 33.50 -0.06
N SER A 664 14.35 32.35 -0.58
CA SER A 664 12.93 31.97 -0.73
C SER A 664 12.13 32.84 -1.69
N HIS A 665 12.79 33.51 -2.63
CA HIS A 665 12.16 34.21 -3.75
C HIS A 665 12.63 33.61 -5.06
N PHE A 666 11.68 33.28 -5.95
CA PHE A 666 11.95 32.77 -7.28
C PHE A 666 12.19 33.90 -8.27
N HIS A 667 13.33 33.85 -8.95
CA HIS A 667 13.69 34.76 -10.02
C HIS A 667 13.66 33.98 -11.33
N VAL A 668 12.64 34.24 -12.16
CA VAL A 668 12.45 33.56 -13.45
C VAL A 668 13.03 34.43 -14.56
N PHE A 669 13.75 33.81 -15.48
CA PHE A 669 14.34 34.41 -16.66
C PHE A 669 13.86 33.67 -17.89
N VAL A 670 13.14 34.35 -18.76
CA VAL A 670 12.70 33.80 -20.06
C VAL A 670 13.54 34.42 -21.18
N VAL A 671 13.85 33.66 -22.23
CA VAL A 671 14.61 34.18 -23.39
C VAL A 671 13.89 35.40 -23.97
N GLY A 672 14.57 36.55 -23.96
CA GLY A 672 14.04 37.84 -24.42
C GLY A 672 13.32 38.66 -23.35
N ASP A 673 13.20 38.15 -22.12
CA ASP A 673 12.55 38.85 -21.01
C ASP A 673 13.41 40.03 -20.50
N GLN A 674 12.74 41.13 -20.17
CA GLN A 674 13.31 42.33 -19.58
C GLN A 674 12.60 42.73 -18.27
N LEU A 675 11.69 41.91 -17.76
CA LEU A 675 10.79 42.24 -16.65
C LEU A 675 11.43 42.01 -15.27
N HIS A 676 12.62 41.40 -15.19
CA HIS A 676 13.29 41.19 -13.92
C HIS A 676 13.67 42.54 -13.26
N PRO A 677 13.33 42.79 -11.99
CA PRO A 677 13.57 44.07 -11.31
C PRO A 677 15.03 44.55 -11.39
N GLU A 678 15.98 43.62 -11.33
CA GLU A 678 17.43 43.87 -11.36
C GLU A 678 18.08 43.58 -12.73
N ILE A 679 17.30 43.46 -13.82
CA ILE A 679 17.83 43.00 -15.13
C ILE A 679 18.99 43.85 -15.65
N LYS A 680 19.02 45.15 -15.33
CA LYS A 680 20.09 46.06 -15.75
C LYS A 680 21.41 45.74 -15.09
N GLU A 681 21.40 45.44 -13.79
CA GLU A 681 22.60 45.09 -13.02
C GLU A 681 23.11 43.71 -13.42
N ILE A 682 22.19 42.74 -13.58
CA ILE A 682 22.52 41.39 -14.05
C ILE A 682 23.19 41.46 -15.43
N ARG A 683 22.64 42.22 -16.39
CA ARG A 683 23.26 42.39 -17.72
C ARG A 683 24.62 43.05 -17.65
N LEU A 684 24.81 44.03 -16.76
CA LEU A 684 26.08 44.72 -16.59
C LEU A 684 27.16 43.77 -16.07
N GLU A 685 26.81 42.91 -15.11
CA GLU A 685 27.74 41.90 -14.59
C GLU A 685 27.99 40.76 -15.60
N VAL A 686 26.98 40.30 -16.34
CA VAL A 686 27.16 39.32 -17.43
C VAL A 686 28.10 39.86 -18.51
N ASN A 687 27.99 41.15 -18.86
CA ASN A 687 28.91 41.80 -19.79
C ASN A 687 30.33 41.91 -19.23
N ARG A 688 30.47 42.19 -17.93
CA ARG A 688 31.77 42.22 -17.24
C ARG A 688 32.43 40.85 -17.26
N LEU A 689 31.69 39.80 -16.91
CA LEU A 689 32.14 38.40 -16.94
C LEU A 689 32.50 37.96 -18.36
N SER A 690 31.68 38.28 -19.35
CA SER A 690 31.95 37.96 -20.76
C SER A 690 33.24 38.63 -21.27
N LYS A 691 33.52 39.86 -20.81
CA LYS A 691 34.77 40.56 -21.14
C LYS A 691 35.97 39.87 -20.48
N LEU A 692 35.88 39.54 -19.19
CA LEU A 692 36.92 38.80 -18.48
C LEU A 692 37.22 37.44 -19.13
N MET A 693 36.19 36.71 -19.55
CA MET A 693 36.36 35.45 -20.27
C MET A 693 37.12 35.63 -21.58
N LYS A 694 36.78 36.67 -22.36
CA LYS A 694 37.49 36.98 -23.62
C LYS A 694 38.95 37.38 -23.38
N ASP A 695 39.22 38.15 -22.33
CA ASP A 695 40.56 38.60 -21.98
C ASP A 695 41.46 37.43 -21.52
N GLU A 696 40.88 36.39 -20.91
CA GLU A 696 41.54 35.11 -20.55
C GLU A 696 41.68 34.12 -21.73
N GLY A 697 41.40 34.56 -22.95
CA GLY A 697 41.57 33.76 -24.17
C GLY A 697 40.39 32.84 -24.51
N TYR A 698 39.25 32.98 -23.83
CA TYR A 698 38.03 32.26 -24.19
C TYR A 698 37.44 32.82 -25.49
N GLN A 699 37.69 32.16 -26.62
CA GLN A 699 37.04 32.45 -27.88
C GLN A 699 35.66 31.79 -27.90
N LEU A 700 34.60 32.60 -27.87
CA LEU A 700 33.28 32.16 -28.29
C LEU A 700 33.37 31.80 -29.77
N GLU A 701 33.26 30.52 -30.12
CA GLU A 701 32.84 30.12 -31.45
C GLU A 701 31.43 30.68 -31.65
N PHE A 702 31.35 31.89 -32.17
CA PHE A 702 30.11 32.41 -32.72
C PHE A 702 29.80 31.59 -33.96
N ASP A 703 29.00 30.55 -33.76
CA ASP A 703 28.28 29.88 -34.83
C ASP A 703 27.48 30.99 -35.56
N SER A 704 27.98 31.39 -36.73
CA SER A 704 27.52 32.53 -37.55
C SER A 704 26.04 32.49 -37.94
N ASN A 705 25.30 31.48 -37.48
CA ASN A 705 23.87 31.32 -37.61
C ASN A 705 23.02 31.98 -36.51
N PHE A 706 23.62 32.51 -35.43
CA PHE A 706 22.98 33.40 -34.44
C PHE A 706 23.07 34.89 -34.82
N GLY A 707 23.08 35.21 -36.12
CA GLY A 707 22.79 36.56 -36.60
C GLY A 707 21.34 36.93 -36.30
N GLY A 708 21.10 37.49 -35.11
CA GLY A 708 19.79 37.92 -34.63
C GLY A 708 19.67 37.99 -33.11
N LEU A 709 20.72 38.42 -32.41
CA LEU A 709 20.67 38.85 -31.01
C LEU A 709 21.36 40.22 -30.92
N GLU A 710 20.80 41.20 -31.63
CA GLU A 710 20.92 42.59 -31.24
C GLU A 710 19.56 43.02 -30.66
N VAL A 711 19.60 43.30 -29.35
CA VAL A 711 18.61 43.97 -28.47
C VAL A 711 17.39 43.18 -28.00
#